data_AF-A0A936UGW4-F1
#
_entry.id   AF-A0A936UGW4-F1
#
_cell.length_a   1.000
_cell.length_b   1.000
_cell.length_c   1.000
_cell.angle_alpha   90.00
_cell.angle_beta   90.00
_cell.angle_gamma   90.00
#
_symmetry.space_group_name_H-M   'P 1'
#
loop_
_entity.id
_entity.type
_entity.pdbx_description
1 polymer ?
#
loop_
_entity_poly.entity_id
_entity_poly.type
_entity_poly.pdbx_seq_one_letter_code
_entity_poly.pdbx_strand_id
1 'polypeptide(L)'
;MKKIYNFLLILFANFILLSSAQSATFYVNAVTGSNGNSPSQATNIETPWQSVQHAIDNASVVDGDNVVIAAGTYPGFNLTKRINIIGAWKGSNPVLNTVFNTTVTLNAPGGTSSQRMVLKNLRVSVTLGDAIDMRHSYVTLENVFASATTSSGVNGLRVNRENLTDLMIESCNFNNCNYAGIDFPSFASLDGFIMRNSTVSENGYFGIVAFQRRNDPTMIENVNISHCAFVNNNPTNQVQGHTIYFEKLRNSVFENLSVVMPPGNIRIGIDINLLARLDYSNIEIRNTRVFRATPGSGIWVQARNDLFDPPASLENVTLRGLTFDNCDTLIAFNRQVNNMTVDKCDLSNYLVYGLVNYTDQGGTINASNNKWKNGATPDTTVISGGLLVNGSNIISFMPSTSGIFIGMGIVGPGIPPNTYVTNRSPNTITMSNPATADGFIPQIGFAFNFNTSTNLVRTSLNFINYSNTLPNSIINQANVSFPDLASAISGTTSGGTIWNVPDSTIAGTTTIDKNLTLISPGAGFLFKEHQTSFDNLVISGAGSQFNMGSDFAVSNNLTANNLVRIGLDNTLSINGSISSVVDGIPVPIEGGNRSDMFIGGTSSTLVIPHIENGLRTLQINRANGASLADNLGLSRLLFLQNGNISLNTFNLSLANDASIFNPFPTSSFVETNGTGNLRKYYSSASLTAFNYAIGKGAYSPVQVFFSQWTLTPGAYLDANTKNVIHPYNNCTNDYLKRFWTFNQSGITSYSTNNTFGYDNGDIVGTEANIYGAEWNGISWTTFSPVNAAGNFFKVNNVTAYKEYSGGGQFCIGDFGTVINIKVYLEGPYIGGGLMRTNINSDGLIPSAQPYNTSQYNYNGTEFVGSIPAGVVDWVYLEIRSSDNGVAIPGGRRAAFVKEDGSVVDLDGLNPVKITGILPGNYYVVVGHRNHLPIMSANALTLNTSSPLFDFSTSLLNVYGGEEAALGSGVLGMYSGDANKSFLISAADYTVVTNNLLSTIYNYGDLNLSGVVTAADYPFITRNLLKSSNVPNF
;
A
#
# COMPACT_ATOMS: atom_id res chain seq x y z
N MET A 1 22.71 -52.91 9.48
CA MET A 1 22.22 -52.43 8.16
C MET A 1 20.78 -51.94 8.18
N LYS A 2 19.74 -52.74 8.53
CA LYS A 2 18.33 -52.25 8.59
C LYS A 2 18.11 -51.02 9.49
N LYS A 3 18.79 -50.92 10.64
CA LYS A 3 18.71 -49.74 11.52
C LYS A 3 19.39 -48.48 10.92
N ILE A 4 20.46 -48.66 10.15
CA ILE A 4 21.15 -47.58 9.42
C ILE A 4 20.31 -47.13 8.21
N TYR A 5 19.65 -48.07 7.52
CA TYR A 5 18.73 -47.77 6.42
C TYR A 5 17.51 -46.99 6.91
N ASN A 6 16.90 -47.38 8.04
CA ASN A 6 15.79 -46.64 8.64
C ASN A 6 16.23 -45.28 9.20
N PHE A 7 17.44 -45.17 9.77
CA PHE A 7 17.98 -43.89 10.23
C PHE A 7 18.29 -42.95 9.07
N LEU A 8 18.82 -43.46 7.95
CA LEU A 8 19.03 -42.70 6.70
C LEU A 8 17.70 -42.33 6.03
N LEU A 9 16.67 -43.19 6.07
CA LEU A 9 15.33 -42.87 5.55
C LEU A 9 14.66 -41.77 6.39
N ILE A 10 14.83 -41.81 7.72
CA ILE A 10 14.34 -40.78 8.64
C ILE A 10 15.16 -39.49 8.47
N LEU A 11 16.48 -39.56 8.22
CA LEU A 11 17.29 -38.37 7.91
C LEU A 11 16.91 -37.76 6.55
N PHE A 12 16.67 -38.58 5.52
CA PHE A 12 16.22 -38.12 4.20
C PHE A 12 14.79 -37.55 4.24
N ALA A 13 13.88 -38.19 4.98
CA ALA A 13 12.53 -37.68 5.18
C ALA A 13 12.53 -36.35 5.97
N ASN A 14 13.41 -36.21 6.98
CA ASN A 14 13.56 -34.96 7.71
C ASN A 14 14.30 -33.87 6.90
N PHE A 15 15.21 -34.22 5.98
CA PHE A 15 15.84 -33.27 5.06
C PHE A 15 14.86 -32.75 3.99
N ILE A 16 13.92 -33.59 3.53
CA ILE A 16 12.86 -33.20 2.59
C ILE A 16 11.77 -32.37 3.30
N LEU A 17 11.56 -32.57 4.61
CA LEU A 17 10.61 -31.81 5.41
C LEU A 17 11.16 -30.47 5.96
N LEU A 18 12.44 -30.15 5.73
CA LEU A 18 13.10 -28.92 6.22
C LEU A 18 13.35 -27.86 5.13
N SER A 19 12.92 -28.08 3.89
CA SER A 19 12.81 -27.01 2.89
C SER A 19 11.33 -26.74 2.64
N SER A 20 10.65 -26.03 3.55
CA SER A 20 9.45 -25.31 3.14
C SER A 20 9.89 -24.36 2.02
N ALA A 21 9.47 -24.65 0.79
CA ALA A 21 9.73 -23.75 -0.33
C ALA A 21 9.23 -22.36 0.09
N GLN A 22 10.11 -21.36 0.02
CA GLN A 22 9.72 -19.99 0.34
C GLN A 22 8.78 -19.49 -0.76
N SER A 23 7.79 -18.67 -0.40
CA SER A 23 6.94 -17.97 -1.38
C SER A 23 7.83 -17.22 -2.38
N ALA A 24 7.57 -17.44 -3.66
CA ALA A 24 8.24 -16.79 -4.77
C ALA A 24 7.35 -15.68 -5.34
N THR A 25 7.97 -14.76 -6.07
CA THR A 25 7.22 -13.74 -6.80
C THR A 25 7.60 -13.73 -8.26
N PHE A 26 6.57 -13.75 -9.13
CA PHE A 26 6.68 -13.78 -10.57
C PHE A 26 6.14 -12.49 -11.18
N TYR A 27 6.71 -12.08 -12.30
CA TYR A 27 6.35 -10.83 -12.97
C TYR A 27 5.67 -11.06 -14.31
N VAL A 28 4.71 -10.18 -14.60
CA VAL A 28 3.99 -10.18 -15.87
C VAL A 28 4.01 -8.80 -16.51
N ASN A 29 4.44 -8.72 -17.76
CA ASN A 29 4.37 -7.53 -18.59
C ASN A 29 3.94 -7.92 -20.01
N ALA A 30 2.81 -7.40 -20.47
CA ALA A 30 2.27 -7.75 -21.78
C ALA A 30 3.17 -7.30 -22.96
N VAL A 31 3.99 -6.27 -22.74
CA VAL A 31 4.84 -5.65 -23.77
C VAL A 31 6.24 -6.24 -23.79
N THR A 32 6.88 -6.38 -22.62
CA THR A 32 8.29 -6.80 -22.52
C THR A 32 8.47 -8.26 -22.15
N GLY A 33 7.40 -8.98 -21.78
CA GLY A 33 7.49 -10.35 -21.31
C GLY A 33 7.52 -11.40 -22.41
N SER A 34 8.05 -12.58 -22.07
CA SER A 34 8.05 -13.78 -22.93
C SER A 34 7.61 -15.00 -22.12
N ASN A 35 6.60 -15.73 -22.62
CA ASN A 35 6.17 -17.01 -22.04
C ASN A 35 7.17 -18.16 -22.30
N GLY A 36 8.27 -17.89 -23.00
CA GLY A 36 9.40 -18.84 -23.10
C GLY A 36 10.35 -18.80 -21.90
N ASN A 37 10.21 -17.80 -21.02
CA ASN A 37 11.05 -17.68 -19.82
C ASN A 37 10.73 -18.82 -18.84
N SER A 38 11.77 -19.41 -18.22
CA SER A 38 11.60 -20.40 -17.15
C SER A 38 11.01 -19.74 -15.89
N PRO A 39 10.44 -20.52 -14.95
CA PRO A 39 10.01 -20.00 -13.66
C PRO A 39 11.11 -19.23 -12.91
N SER A 40 12.35 -19.71 -12.96
CA SER A 40 13.49 -19.02 -12.33
C SER A 40 13.89 -17.71 -13.02
N GLN A 41 13.61 -17.56 -14.32
CA GLN A 41 13.77 -16.29 -15.03
C GLN A 41 12.62 -15.34 -14.71
N ALA A 42 11.39 -15.85 -14.60
CA ALA A 42 10.21 -15.03 -14.36
C ALA A 42 10.13 -14.41 -12.95
N THR A 43 11.00 -14.82 -12.02
CA THR A 43 11.22 -14.13 -10.73
C THR A 43 12.08 -12.86 -10.85
N ASN A 44 12.56 -12.55 -12.05
CA ASN A 44 13.24 -11.30 -12.39
C ASN A 44 12.33 -10.45 -13.31
N ILE A 45 12.13 -9.19 -12.94
CA ILE A 45 11.27 -8.24 -13.66
C ILE A 45 11.74 -7.92 -15.09
N GLU A 46 13.02 -8.14 -15.40
CA GLU A 46 13.59 -7.93 -16.74
C GLU A 46 13.37 -9.12 -17.67
N THR A 47 13.04 -10.29 -17.11
CA THR A 47 12.61 -11.48 -17.86
C THR A 47 11.22 -11.92 -17.43
N PRO A 48 10.20 -11.03 -17.47
CA PRO A 48 8.88 -11.35 -16.99
C PRO A 48 8.19 -12.30 -17.97
N TRP A 49 7.14 -12.97 -17.51
CA TRP A 49 6.21 -13.62 -18.41
C TRP A 49 5.32 -12.60 -19.12
N GLN A 50 4.74 -13.01 -20.24
CA GLN A 50 3.92 -12.13 -21.07
C GLN A 50 2.46 -12.11 -20.60
N SER A 51 1.90 -13.27 -20.22
CA SER A 51 0.49 -13.40 -19.87
C SER A 51 0.26 -13.83 -18.43
N VAL A 52 -0.81 -13.30 -17.84
CA VAL A 52 -1.20 -13.58 -16.45
C VAL A 52 -1.58 -15.05 -16.27
N GLN A 53 -2.33 -15.62 -17.23
CA GLN A 53 -2.67 -17.05 -17.18
C GLN A 53 -1.43 -17.94 -17.20
N HIS A 54 -0.45 -17.63 -18.05
CA HIS A 54 0.78 -18.41 -18.09
C HIS A 54 1.54 -18.34 -16.75
N ALA A 55 1.56 -17.17 -16.11
CA ALA A 55 2.15 -17.01 -14.79
C ALA A 55 1.44 -17.84 -13.73
N ILE A 56 0.11 -17.86 -13.73
CA ILE A 56 -0.68 -18.73 -12.87
C ILE A 56 -0.31 -20.19 -13.13
N ASP A 57 -0.30 -20.63 -14.38
CA ASP A 57 -0.05 -22.04 -14.72
C ASP A 57 1.35 -22.51 -14.30
N ASN A 58 2.36 -21.63 -14.33
CA ASN A 58 3.78 -21.98 -14.13
C ASN A 58 4.36 -21.58 -12.76
N ALA A 59 3.66 -20.82 -11.93
CA ALA A 59 4.09 -20.57 -10.55
C ALA A 59 4.25 -21.90 -9.78
N SER A 60 5.31 -22.03 -8.96
CA SER A 60 5.74 -23.30 -8.34
C SER A 60 4.83 -23.86 -7.23
N VAL A 61 3.68 -23.23 -6.96
CA VAL A 61 2.67 -23.62 -5.96
C VAL A 61 3.27 -23.72 -4.56
N VAL A 62 3.68 -22.57 -4.01
CA VAL A 62 3.71 -22.36 -2.56
C VAL A 62 2.60 -21.39 -2.22
N ASP A 63 1.86 -21.64 -1.14
CA ASP A 63 0.86 -20.69 -0.67
C ASP A 63 1.48 -19.31 -0.45
N GLY A 64 0.82 -18.27 -0.96
CA GLY A 64 1.28 -16.90 -0.86
C GLY A 64 2.31 -16.49 -1.92
N ASP A 65 2.55 -17.30 -2.97
CA ASP A 65 3.25 -16.81 -4.17
C ASP A 65 2.56 -15.54 -4.72
N ASN A 66 3.34 -14.63 -5.27
CA ASN A 66 2.84 -13.37 -5.82
C ASN A 66 2.99 -13.34 -7.35
N VAL A 67 1.97 -12.85 -8.06
CA VAL A 67 2.02 -12.49 -9.48
C VAL A 67 1.81 -10.99 -9.58
N VAL A 68 2.89 -10.28 -9.87
CA VAL A 68 2.90 -8.82 -9.98
C VAL A 68 2.77 -8.43 -11.44
N ILE A 69 1.76 -7.62 -11.74
CA ILE A 69 1.35 -7.29 -13.09
C ILE A 69 1.62 -5.81 -13.33
N ALA A 70 2.35 -5.51 -14.40
CA ALA A 70 2.58 -4.14 -14.82
C ALA A 70 1.28 -3.42 -15.21
N ALA A 71 1.36 -2.10 -15.36
CA ALA A 71 0.25 -1.32 -15.90
C ALA A 71 -0.04 -1.74 -17.35
N GLY A 72 -1.32 -1.75 -17.72
CA GLY A 72 -1.78 -2.15 -19.04
C GLY A 72 -3.13 -2.85 -19.01
N THR A 73 -3.64 -3.17 -20.19
CA THR A 73 -4.88 -3.94 -20.37
C THR A 73 -4.54 -5.40 -20.64
N TYR A 74 -5.16 -6.30 -19.88
CA TYR A 74 -4.94 -7.73 -19.93
C TYR A 74 -6.27 -8.46 -20.13
N PRO A 75 -6.27 -9.62 -20.82
CA PRO A 75 -7.36 -10.56 -20.72
C PRO A 75 -7.52 -11.02 -19.27
N GLY A 76 -8.77 -11.23 -18.84
CA GLY A 76 -9.09 -11.94 -17.61
C GLY A 76 -8.50 -13.35 -17.60
N PHE A 77 -8.47 -13.96 -16.41
CA PHE A 77 -7.75 -15.21 -16.15
C PHE A 77 -8.57 -16.15 -15.27
N ASN A 78 -8.17 -17.41 -15.24
CA ASN A 78 -8.69 -18.43 -14.34
C ASN A 78 -7.64 -18.74 -13.27
N LEU A 79 -7.89 -18.26 -12.05
CA LEU A 79 -7.01 -18.44 -10.91
C LEU A 79 -7.19 -19.83 -10.29
N THR A 80 -6.35 -20.77 -10.71
CA THR A 80 -6.40 -22.17 -10.26
C THR A 80 -5.50 -22.46 -9.04
N LYS A 81 -4.78 -21.44 -8.55
CA LYS A 81 -3.83 -21.52 -7.42
C LYS A 81 -4.09 -20.45 -6.37
N ARG A 82 -3.69 -20.71 -5.12
CA ARG A 82 -3.87 -19.81 -3.95
C ARG A 82 -2.71 -18.82 -3.84
N ILE A 83 -2.72 -17.88 -4.77
CA ILE A 83 -1.66 -16.89 -4.96
C ILE A 83 -2.25 -15.47 -5.00
N ASN A 84 -1.38 -14.48 -4.84
CA ASN A 84 -1.76 -13.08 -4.84
C ASN A 84 -1.60 -12.49 -6.26
N ILE A 85 -2.67 -11.91 -6.80
CA ILE A 85 -2.66 -11.16 -8.05
C ILE A 85 -2.65 -9.67 -7.74
N ILE A 86 -1.55 -9.01 -8.07
CA ILE A 86 -1.28 -7.63 -7.67
C ILE A 86 -1.09 -6.77 -8.91
N GLY A 87 -1.99 -5.81 -9.11
CA GLY A 87 -1.91 -4.85 -10.21
C GLY A 87 -1.07 -3.61 -9.87
N ALA A 88 -0.64 -2.92 -10.92
CA ALA A 88 -0.20 -1.54 -10.85
C ALA A 88 -1.43 -0.61 -10.73
N TRP A 89 -1.31 0.43 -9.92
CA TRP A 89 -2.42 1.35 -9.66
C TRP A 89 -1.97 2.80 -9.56
N LYS A 90 -2.57 3.65 -10.41
CA LYS A 90 -2.42 5.09 -10.48
C LYS A 90 -3.79 5.78 -10.57
N GLY A 91 -4.73 5.33 -9.75
CA GLY A 91 -5.99 6.03 -9.51
C GLY A 91 -6.93 6.12 -10.70
N SER A 92 -7.36 7.35 -11.00
CA SER A 92 -8.36 7.62 -12.03
C SER A 92 -7.84 7.52 -13.46
N ASN A 93 -6.54 7.30 -13.69
CA ASN A 93 -5.99 7.08 -15.03
C ASN A 93 -5.91 5.58 -15.34
N PRO A 94 -6.88 5.01 -16.08
CA PRO A 94 -6.92 3.57 -16.36
C PRO A 94 -5.75 3.07 -17.22
N VAL A 95 -5.09 3.93 -18.02
CA VAL A 95 -3.94 3.54 -18.87
C VAL A 95 -2.73 3.15 -18.03
N LEU A 96 -2.65 3.70 -16.83
CA LEU A 96 -1.55 3.49 -15.89
C LEU A 96 -1.93 2.51 -14.76
N ASN A 97 -3.10 1.86 -14.90
CA ASN A 97 -3.58 0.80 -14.03
C ASN A 97 -3.43 -0.56 -14.73
N THR A 98 -3.44 -1.63 -13.94
CA THR A 98 -3.75 -2.97 -14.45
C THR A 98 -5.27 -3.10 -14.61
N VAL A 99 -5.72 -3.31 -15.85
CA VAL A 99 -7.14 -3.46 -16.21
C VAL A 99 -7.37 -4.82 -16.86
N PHE A 100 -8.31 -5.58 -16.31
CA PHE A 100 -8.84 -6.79 -16.93
C PHE A 100 -10.10 -6.46 -17.72
N ASN A 101 -10.10 -6.79 -19.01
CA ASN A 101 -11.20 -6.47 -19.93
C ASN A 101 -12.15 -7.65 -20.21
N THR A 102 -11.86 -8.83 -19.65
CA THR A 102 -12.75 -10.00 -19.64
C THR A 102 -12.81 -10.58 -18.22
N THR A 103 -13.75 -11.49 -17.98
CA THR A 103 -14.02 -12.08 -16.67
C THR A 103 -12.78 -12.64 -15.98
N VAL A 104 -12.63 -12.33 -14.69
CA VAL A 104 -11.65 -12.96 -13.80
C VAL A 104 -12.36 -14.05 -13.00
N THR A 105 -11.85 -15.28 -13.06
CA THR A 105 -12.43 -16.44 -12.36
C THR A 105 -11.54 -16.87 -11.19
N LEU A 106 -12.10 -16.98 -9.99
CA LEU A 106 -11.39 -17.40 -8.77
C LEU A 106 -11.71 -18.87 -8.49
N ASN A 107 -10.84 -19.78 -8.95
CA ASN A 107 -11.15 -21.20 -9.11
C ASN A 107 -10.11 -22.15 -8.45
N ALA A 108 -9.47 -21.74 -7.36
CA ALA A 108 -8.53 -22.59 -6.62
C ALA A 108 -9.24 -23.31 -5.45
N PRO A 109 -9.33 -24.65 -5.40
CA PRO A 109 -9.98 -25.37 -4.30
C PRO A 109 -9.19 -25.30 -2.97
N GLY A 110 -9.81 -25.66 -1.84
CA GLY A 110 -9.17 -25.76 -0.51
C GLY A 110 -9.03 -24.44 0.26
N GLY A 111 -7.89 -24.23 0.94
CA GLY A 111 -7.50 -22.96 1.57
C GLY A 111 -7.71 -22.87 3.07
N THR A 112 -7.14 -21.81 3.65
CA THR A 112 -7.25 -21.39 5.05
C THR A 112 -7.17 -19.86 5.11
N SER A 113 -7.37 -19.27 6.29
CA SER A 113 -7.28 -17.81 6.48
C SER A 113 -5.92 -17.22 6.09
N SER A 114 -4.84 -18.01 6.12
CA SER A 114 -3.50 -17.63 5.65
C SER A 114 -3.19 -18.02 4.20
N GLN A 115 -4.05 -18.81 3.54
CA GLN A 115 -3.87 -19.33 2.18
C GLN A 115 -5.02 -18.88 1.28
N ARG A 116 -4.99 -17.60 0.92
CA ARG A 116 -6.09 -16.91 0.23
C ARG A 116 -5.81 -16.76 -1.26
N MET A 117 -6.86 -16.65 -2.05
CA MET A 117 -6.77 -15.99 -3.36
C MET A 117 -6.94 -14.48 -3.13
N VAL A 118 -5.95 -13.68 -3.50
CA VAL A 118 -5.97 -12.23 -3.26
C VAL A 118 -5.94 -11.48 -4.58
N LEU A 119 -6.89 -10.56 -4.79
CA LEU A 119 -6.84 -9.57 -5.85
C LEU A 119 -6.67 -8.19 -5.23
N LYS A 120 -5.66 -7.45 -5.68
CA LYS A 120 -5.32 -6.15 -5.10
C LYS A 120 -4.92 -5.13 -6.16
N ASN A 121 -5.37 -3.89 -5.97
CA ASN A 121 -4.92 -2.71 -6.74
C ASN A 121 -5.14 -2.84 -8.26
N LEU A 122 -6.35 -3.22 -8.68
CA LEU A 122 -6.65 -3.50 -10.09
C LEU A 122 -8.10 -3.17 -10.43
N ARG A 123 -8.38 -3.09 -11.73
CA ARG A 123 -9.74 -2.91 -12.26
C ARG A 123 -10.15 -4.13 -13.07
N VAL A 124 -11.40 -4.56 -12.93
CA VAL A 124 -12.04 -5.55 -13.80
C VAL A 124 -13.25 -4.87 -14.44
N SER A 125 -13.09 -4.48 -15.70
CA SER A 125 -14.12 -3.74 -16.43
C SER A 125 -14.46 -4.52 -17.70
N VAL A 126 -15.59 -5.20 -17.67
CA VAL A 126 -16.01 -6.12 -18.72
C VAL A 126 -17.24 -5.59 -19.43
N THR A 127 -17.35 -5.90 -20.72
CA THR A 127 -18.56 -5.67 -21.49
C THR A 127 -19.47 -6.91 -21.49
N LEU A 128 -18.88 -8.10 -21.49
CA LEU A 128 -19.56 -9.39 -21.53
C LEU A 128 -19.15 -10.28 -20.35
N GLY A 129 -20.13 -10.92 -19.72
CA GLY A 129 -19.94 -11.79 -18.55
C GLY A 129 -19.86 -11.01 -17.24
N ASP A 130 -19.82 -11.73 -16.12
CA ASP A 130 -19.54 -11.14 -14.82
C ASP A 130 -18.11 -10.59 -14.79
N ALA A 131 -17.87 -9.49 -14.08
CA ALA A 131 -16.51 -8.98 -13.93
C ALA A 131 -15.67 -9.99 -13.13
N ILE A 132 -16.15 -10.41 -11.96
CA ILE A 132 -15.48 -11.40 -11.11
C ILE A 132 -16.41 -12.59 -10.84
N ASP A 133 -15.94 -13.81 -11.16
CA ASP A 133 -16.63 -15.07 -10.91
C ASP A 133 -15.90 -15.86 -9.82
N MET A 134 -16.43 -15.84 -8.58
CA MET A 134 -15.85 -16.53 -7.43
C MET A 134 -16.41 -17.94 -7.30
N ARG A 135 -15.54 -18.96 -7.28
CA ARG A 135 -15.96 -20.38 -7.21
C ARG A 135 -15.43 -21.15 -6.00
N HIS A 136 -14.54 -20.57 -5.18
CA HIS A 136 -13.94 -21.23 -4.02
C HIS A 136 -13.64 -20.27 -2.86
N SER A 137 -13.49 -20.84 -1.66
CA SER A 137 -13.30 -20.18 -0.36
C SER A 137 -11.97 -19.44 -0.19
N TYR A 138 -11.92 -18.59 0.85
CA TYR A 138 -10.77 -17.80 1.28
C TYR A 138 -10.31 -16.82 0.18
N VAL A 139 -11.15 -15.83 -0.10
CA VAL A 139 -10.92 -14.80 -1.11
C VAL A 139 -10.78 -13.43 -0.44
N THR A 140 -9.82 -12.63 -0.90
CA THR A 140 -9.73 -11.21 -0.55
C THR A 140 -9.74 -10.34 -1.79
N LEU A 141 -10.66 -9.38 -1.82
CA LEU A 141 -10.68 -8.28 -2.76
C LEU A 141 -10.34 -6.99 -1.99
N GLU A 142 -9.23 -6.35 -2.37
CA GLU A 142 -8.78 -5.10 -1.74
C GLU A 142 -8.49 -4.05 -2.81
N ASN A 143 -9.19 -2.92 -2.75
CA ASN A 143 -9.05 -1.85 -3.76
C ASN A 143 -9.26 -2.40 -5.20
N VAL A 144 -10.36 -3.12 -5.37
CA VAL A 144 -10.80 -3.67 -6.65
C VAL A 144 -12.03 -2.91 -7.14
N PHE A 145 -11.96 -2.46 -8.40
CA PHE A 145 -13.08 -1.81 -9.08
C PHE A 145 -13.65 -2.79 -10.10
N ALA A 146 -14.92 -3.16 -9.94
CA ALA A 146 -15.60 -4.13 -10.79
C ALA A 146 -16.85 -3.51 -11.44
N SER A 147 -16.94 -3.63 -12.77
CA SER A 147 -18.05 -3.11 -13.57
C SER A 147 -18.38 -4.03 -14.73
N ALA A 148 -19.67 -4.23 -15.04
CA ALA A 148 -20.14 -5.11 -16.12
C ALA A 148 -21.36 -4.52 -16.86
N THR A 149 -21.20 -4.04 -18.11
CA THR A 149 -22.13 -3.03 -18.66
C THR A 149 -23.08 -3.46 -19.81
N THR A 150 -22.78 -4.45 -20.65
CA THR A 150 -23.53 -4.59 -21.94
C THR A 150 -24.49 -5.78 -22.07
N SER A 151 -24.43 -6.77 -21.18
CA SER A 151 -25.29 -7.97 -21.25
C SER A 151 -26.31 -7.99 -20.12
N SER A 152 -27.53 -8.47 -20.35
CA SER A 152 -28.52 -8.66 -19.28
C SER A 152 -28.00 -9.68 -18.26
N GLY A 153 -28.20 -9.43 -16.96
CA GLY A 153 -27.87 -10.41 -15.91
C GLY A 153 -26.41 -10.43 -15.44
N VAL A 154 -25.55 -9.52 -15.88
CA VAL A 154 -24.13 -9.48 -15.45
C VAL A 154 -23.88 -8.68 -14.18
N ASN A 155 -22.87 -9.14 -13.43
CA ASN A 155 -22.59 -8.69 -12.08
C ASN A 155 -21.16 -8.17 -11.93
N GLY A 156 -20.94 -7.32 -10.93
CA GLY A 156 -19.60 -6.92 -10.51
C GLY A 156 -18.85 -8.09 -9.87
N LEU A 157 -19.51 -8.76 -8.93
CA LEU A 157 -19.06 -10.02 -8.33
C LEU A 157 -20.20 -11.04 -8.32
N ARG A 158 -19.92 -12.24 -8.85
CA ARG A 158 -20.82 -13.39 -8.74
C ARG A 158 -20.19 -14.45 -7.84
N VAL A 159 -20.87 -14.80 -6.75
CA VAL A 159 -20.44 -15.85 -5.80
C VAL A 159 -21.08 -17.17 -6.22
N ASN A 160 -20.39 -17.92 -7.05
CA ASN A 160 -20.99 -18.88 -7.99
C ASN A 160 -20.79 -20.35 -7.60
N ARG A 161 -20.85 -20.67 -6.29
CA ARG A 161 -20.76 -22.05 -5.77
C ARG A 161 -21.42 -22.21 -4.40
N GLU A 162 -21.71 -23.47 -4.04
CA GLU A 162 -22.15 -23.87 -2.71
C GLU A 162 -20.95 -24.16 -1.78
N ASN A 163 -21.18 -24.03 -0.47
CA ASN A 163 -20.28 -24.36 0.64
C ASN A 163 -18.97 -23.56 0.60
N LEU A 164 -19.08 -22.27 0.28
CA LEU A 164 -17.97 -21.34 0.35
C LEU A 164 -17.79 -20.86 1.78
N THR A 165 -16.56 -20.46 2.11
CA THR A 165 -16.26 -19.77 3.36
C THR A 165 -15.29 -18.62 3.12
N ASP A 166 -15.40 -17.59 3.94
CA ASP A 166 -14.41 -16.52 4.07
C ASP A 166 -14.19 -15.71 2.77
N LEU A 167 -15.14 -14.82 2.49
CA LEU A 167 -15.00 -13.73 1.51
C LEU A 167 -14.75 -12.41 2.23
N MET A 168 -13.63 -11.77 1.93
CA MET A 168 -13.28 -10.44 2.43
C MET A 168 -13.28 -9.41 1.30
N ILE A 169 -14.06 -8.34 1.48
CA ILE A 169 -14.16 -7.19 0.57
C ILE A 169 -13.86 -5.93 1.37
N GLU A 170 -12.89 -5.15 0.91
CA GLU A 170 -12.49 -3.92 1.59
C GLU A 170 -12.12 -2.84 0.57
N SER A 171 -12.64 -1.62 0.77
CA SER A 171 -12.33 -0.47 -0.09
C SER A 171 -12.58 -0.74 -1.58
N CYS A 172 -13.59 -1.56 -1.89
CA CYS A 172 -13.94 -1.96 -3.25
C CYS A 172 -15.12 -1.15 -3.78
N ASN A 173 -15.23 -1.11 -5.10
CA ASN A 173 -16.35 -0.46 -5.78
C ASN A 173 -16.98 -1.43 -6.80
N PHE A 174 -18.26 -1.75 -6.59
CA PHE A 174 -19.08 -2.56 -7.50
C PHE A 174 -20.14 -1.66 -8.12
N ASN A 175 -19.83 -1.14 -9.30
CA ASN A 175 -20.64 -0.09 -9.90
C ASN A 175 -20.93 -0.28 -11.37
N ASN A 176 -22.01 0.35 -11.82
CA ASN A 176 -22.44 0.33 -13.22
C ASN A 176 -22.56 -1.10 -13.77
N CYS A 177 -23.05 -2.03 -12.94
CA CYS A 177 -23.36 -3.38 -13.36
C CYS A 177 -24.81 -3.44 -13.85
N ASN A 178 -25.05 -4.11 -14.98
CA ASN A 178 -26.38 -4.14 -15.58
C ASN A 178 -27.42 -4.89 -14.72
N TYR A 179 -26.99 -5.85 -13.87
CA TYR A 179 -27.87 -6.55 -12.94
C TYR A 179 -27.59 -6.21 -11.48
N ALA A 180 -26.63 -6.86 -10.83
CA ALA A 180 -26.27 -6.62 -9.44
C ALA A 180 -24.81 -6.18 -9.28
N GLY A 181 -24.53 -5.40 -8.24
CA GLY A 181 -23.15 -5.19 -7.81
C GLY A 181 -22.53 -6.50 -7.34
N ILE A 182 -23.23 -7.20 -6.44
CA ILE A 182 -22.85 -8.54 -5.94
C ILE A 182 -24.06 -9.47 -6.02
N ASP A 183 -23.89 -10.62 -6.66
CA ASP A 183 -24.91 -11.65 -6.84
C ASP A 183 -24.49 -12.95 -6.15
N PHE A 184 -25.36 -13.47 -5.29
CA PHE A 184 -25.37 -14.83 -4.78
C PHE A 184 -26.51 -15.58 -5.47
N PRO A 185 -26.20 -16.37 -6.52
CA PRO A 185 -27.20 -17.14 -7.24
C PRO A 185 -27.93 -18.12 -6.32
N SER A 186 -29.06 -18.63 -6.82
CA SER A 186 -30.01 -19.49 -6.08
C SER A 186 -29.45 -20.68 -5.30
N PHE A 187 -28.28 -21.18 -5.69
CA PHE A 187 -27.60 -22.34 -5.11
C PHE A 187 -26.39 -21.94 -4.24
N ALA A 188 -25.96 -20.68 -4.25
CA ALA A 188 -24.74 -20.29 -3.57
C ALA A 188 -24.89 -20.33 -2.05
N SER A 189 -23.88 -20.77 -1.33
CA SER A 189 -23.81 -20.63 0.14
C SER A 189 -22.44 -20.14 0.55
N LEU A 190 -22.41 -19.33 1.61
CA LEU A 190 -21.21 -18.69 2.11
C LEU A 190 -21.27 -18.55 3.63
N ASP A 191 -20.32 -19.17 4.32
CA ASP A 191 -20.06 -18.95 5.74
C ASP A 191 -18.89 -17.98 5.92
N GLY A 192 -19.18 -16.77 6.40
CA GLY A 192 -18.18 -15.72 6.61
C GLY A 192 -18.07 -14.81 5.40
N PHE A 193 -18.87 -13.75 5.39
CA PHE A 193 -18.81 -12.67 4.41
C PHE A 193 -18.54 -11.35 5.11
N ILE A 194 -17.36 -10.78 4.90
CA ILE A 194 -16.99 -9.49 5.49
C ILE A 194 -16.86 -8.46 4.37
N MET A 195 -17.65 -7.40 4.47
CA MET A 195 -17.59 -6.26 3.55
C MET A 195 -17.50 -4.96 4.34
N ARG A 196 -16.45 -4.17 4.09
CA ARG A 196 -16.26 -2.89 4.78
C ARG A 196 -15.81 -1.78 3.85
N ASN A 197 -16.15 -0.54 4.22
CA ASN A 197 -15.70 0.69 3.56
C ASN A 197 -15.81 0.59 2.03
N SER A 198 -16.91 0.03 1.55
CA SER A 198 -17.09 -0.27 0.14
C SER A 198 -18.36 0.38 -0.37
N THR A 199 -18.38 0.66 -1.67
CA THR A 199 -19.51 1.30 -2.33
C THR A 199 -20.11 0.34 -3.35
N VAL A 200 -21.43 0.24 -3.33
CA VAL A 200 -22.21 -0.50 -4.33
C VAL A 200 -23.21 0.48 -4.92
N SER A 201 -22.98 0.89 -6.16
CA SER A 201 -23.73 2.01 -6.73
C SER A 201 -24.08 1.87 -8.20
N GLU A 202 -25.16 2.54 -8.60
CA GLU A 202 -25.54 2.68 -10.02
C GLU A 202 -25.80 1.33 -10.72
N ASN A 203 -26.17 0.28 -9.98
CA ASN A 203 -26.45 -1.03 -10.55
C ASN A 203 -27.91 -1.15 -11.00
N GLY A 204 -28.15 -1.87 -12.09
CA GLY A 204 -29.43 -1.86 -12.82
C GLY A 204 -30.63 -2.43 -12.04
N TYR A 205 -30.42 -3.46 -11.22
CA TYR A 205 -31.47 -4.12 -10.43
C TYR A 205 -31.14 -4.17 -8.93
N PHE A 206 -29.96 -4.64 -8.54
CA PHE A 206 -29.64 -4.85 -7.13
C PHE A 206 -28.32 -4.22 -6.74
N GLY A 207 -28.20 -3.79 -5.49
CA GLY A 207 -26.89 -3.57 -4.90
C GLY A 207 -26.25 -4.93 -4.60
N ILE A 208 -26.81 -5.61 -3.59
CA ILE A 208 -26.48 -6.99 -3.25
C ILE A 208 -27.76 -7.82 -3.31
N VAL A 209 -27.66 -9.00 -3.91
CA VAL A 209 -28.77 -9.93 -4.01
C VAL A 209 -28.34 -11.35 -3.66
N ALA A 210 -29.13 -12.01 -2.82
CA ALA A 210 -29.06 -13.44 -2.61
C ALA A 210 -30.44 -14.05 -2.78
N PHE A 211 -30.66 -14.70 -3.92
CA PHE A 211 -31.79 -15.60 -4.09
C PHE A 211 -31.34 -16.97 -3.58
N GLN A 212 -32.19 -17.71 -2.87
CA GLN A 212 -31.87 -19.04 -2.35
C GLN A 212 -33.00 -20.01 -2.63
N ARG A 213 -32.69 -21.15 -3.26
CA ARG A 213 -33.72 -22.11 -3.68
C ARG A 213 -34.43 -22.75 -2.51
N ARG A 214 -35.68 -23.05 -2.78
CA ARG A 214 -36.69 -23.58 -1.89
C ARG A 214 -36.32 -24.84 -1.10
N ASN A 215 -35.51 -25.75 -1.67
CA ASN A 215 -35.24 -27.08 -1.11
C ASN A 215 -33.76 -27.34 -0.77
N ASP A 216 -32.86 -26.40 -1.08
CA ASP A 216 -31.41 -26.60 -0.90
C ASP A 216 -30.99 -26.27 0.55
N PRO A 217 -30.05 -27.01 1.16
CA PRO A 217 -29.52 -26.71 2.50
C PRO A 217 -28.58 -25.49 2.53
N THR A 218 -28.49 -24.75 1.41
CA THR A 218 -27.57 -23.65 1.21
C THR A 218 -28.00 -22.42 2.04
N MET A 219 -27.04 -21.83 2.77
CA MET A 219 -27.25 -20.67 3.63
C MET A 219 -26.14 -19.65 3.42
N ILE A 220 -26.47 -18.37 3.59
CA ILE A 220 -25.46 -17.33 3.79
C ILE A 220 -25.44 -17.01 5.29
N GLU A 221 -24.31 -17.20 5.94
CA GLU A 221 -24.19 -17.01 7.38
C GLU A 221 -22.90 -16.30 7.78
N ASN A 222 -22.88 -15.76 8.99
CA ASN A 222 -21.74 -15.01 9.52
C ASN A 222 -21.36 -13.82 8.63
N VAL A 223 -22.37 -13.08 8.15
CA VAL A 223 -22.19 -11.87 7.34
C VAL A 223 -21.95 -10.65 8.23
N ASN A 224 -20.92 -9.88 7.94
CA ASN A 224 -20.70 -8.55 8.51
C ASN A 224 -20.51 -7.54 7.37
N ILE A 225 -21.53 -6.71 7.13
CA ILE A 225 -21.43 -5.55 6.24
C ILE A 225 -21.43 -4.31 7.11
N SER A 226 -20.33 -3.56 7.07
CA SER A 226 -20.16 -2.37 7.89
C SER A 226 -19.57 -1.18 7.14
N HIS A 227 -19.99 0.04 7.50
CA HIS A 227 -19.46 1.29 6.91
C HIS A 227 -19.60 1.35 5.38
N CYS A 228 -20.62 0.69 4.82
CA CYS A 228 -20.84 0.61 3.38
C CYS A 228 -21.96 1.53 2.92
N ALA A 229 -21.82 2.02 1.69
CA ALA A 229 -22.81 2.85 1.04
C ALA A 229 -23.44 2.11 -0.15
N PHE A 230 -24.77 2.11 -0.16
CA PHE A 230 -25.57 1.54 -1.24
C PHE A 230 -26.38 2.66 -1.88
N VAL A 231 -25.98 3.08 -3.07
CA VAL A 231 -26.40 4.37 -3.64
C VAL A 231 -26.94 4.17 -5.04
N ASN A 232 -28.16 4.64 -5.30
CA ASN A 232 -28.74 4.69 -6.64
C ASN A 232 -28.79 3.32 -7.33
N ASN A 233 -28.96 2.24 -6.57
CA ASN A 233 -29.23 0.92 -7.14
C ASN A 233 -30.70 0.83 -7.57
N ASN A 234 -30.96 0.13 -8.67
CA ASN A 234 -32.23 0.12 -9.38
C ASN A 234 -32.75 1.51 -9.77
N PRO A 235 -31.98 2.30 -10.55
CA PRO A 235 -32.39 3.65 -10.98
C PRO A 235 -33.55 3.63 -11.99
N THR A 236 -33.84 2.47 -12.58
CA THR A 236 -34.91 2.31 -13.58
C THR A 236 -36.22 1.78 -13.01
N ASN A 237 -36.32 1.66 -11.67
CA ASN A 237 -37.51 1.18 -10.95
C ASN A 237 -38.03 -0.20 -11.43
N GLN A 238 -37.11 -1.14 -11.61
CA GLN A 238 -37.40 -2.53 -11.95
C GLN A 238 -38.29 -3.20 -10.89
N VAL A 239 -39.09 -4.17 -11.33
CA VAL A 239 -40.08 -4.83 -10.46
C VAL A 239 -39.46 -5.70 -9.37
N GLN A 240 -38.29 -6.27 -9.65
CA GLN A 240 -37.60 -7.16 -8.73
C GLN A 240 -36.41 -6.48 -8.01
N GLY A 241 -36.05 -5.23 -8.34
CA GLY A 241 -34.78 -4.63 -7.92
C GLY A 241 -34.77 -3.97 -6.54
N HIS A 242 -34.15 -4.62 -5.56
CA HIS A 242 -33.96 -4.10 -4.20
C HIS A 242 -32.52 -3.64 -3.98
N THR A 243 -32.27 -2.75 -3.03
CA THR A 243 -30.89 -2.29 -2.81
C THR A 243 -30.06 -3.34 -2.07
N ILE A 244 -30.57 -3.87 -0.96
CA ILE A 244 -30.02 -5.02 -0.26
C ILE A 244 -31.11 -6.08 -0.16
N TYR A 245 -30.85 -7.27 -0.70
CA TYR A 245 -31.79 -8.39 -0.70
C TYR A 245 -31.11 -9.67 -0.29
N PHE A 246 -31.57 -10.30 0.79
CA PHE A 246 -31.06 -11.59 1.24
C PHE A 246 -32.18 -12.59 1.51
N GLU A 247 -32.07 -13.75 0.89
CA GLU A 247 -32.78 -14.96 1.27
C GLU A 247 -31.83 -15.91 2.03
N LYS A 248 -32.35 -16.62 3.05
CA LYS A 248 -31.57 -17.56 3.90
C LYS A 248 -30.30 -16.98 4.51
N LEU A 249 -30.54 -16.14 5.52
CA LEU A 249 -29.52 -15.46 6.30
C LEU A 249 -29.54 -15.88 7.78
N ARG A 250 -28.36 -16.04 8.39
CA ARG A 250 -28.18 -16.29 9.84
C ARG A 250 -26.94 -15.60 10.39
N ASN A 251 -26.90 -15.29 11.68
CA ASN A 251 -25.73 -14.77 12.41
C ASN A 251 -25.10 -13.57 11.70
N SER A 252 -25.92 -12.60 11.29
CA SER A 252 -25.51 -11.57 10.34
C SER A 252 -25.76 -10.17 10.87
N VAL A 253 -24.78 -9.29 10.68
CA VAL A 253 -24.76 -7.90 11.14
C VAL A 253 -24.61 -6.96 9.95
N PHE A 254 -25.54 -6.02 9.86
CA PHE A 254 -25.50 -4.87 8.97
C PHE A 254 -25.42 -3.63 9.85
N GLU A 255 -24.28 -2.96 9.86
CA GLU A 255 -24.07 -1.82 10.77
C GLU A 255 -23.45 -0.63 10.07
N ASN A 256 -23.82 0.58 10.50
CA ASN A 256 -23.30 1.81 9.91
C ASN A 256 -23.45 1.81 8.37
N LEU A 257 -24.69 1.60 7.88
CA LEU A 257 -24.99 1.63 6.45
C LEU A 257 -25.71 2.92 6.06
N SER A 258 -25.45 3.36 4.83
CA SER A 258 -26.24 4.38 4.13
C SER A 258 -26.88 3.77 2.91
N VAL A 259 -28.21 3.65 2.96
CA VAL A 259 -29.02 3.17 1.84
C VAL A 259 -29.73 4.36 1.23
N VAL A 260 -29.33 4.76 0.02
CA VAL A 260 -29.85 5.94 -0.69
C VAL A 260 -30.54 5.48 -1.97
N MET A 261 -31.86 5.58 -1.97
CA MET A 261 -32.71 5.12 -3.08
C MET A 261 -32.89 6.24 -4.12
N PRO A 262 -32.72 5.94 -5.42
CA PRO A 262 -32.81 6.95 -6.48
C PRO A 262 -34.26 7.40 -6.72
N PRO A 263 -34.48 8.56 -7.38
CA PRO A 263 -35.81 9.01 -7.79
C PRO A 263 -36.55 7.95 -8.60
N GLY A 264 -37.85 7.81 -8.35
CA GLY A 264 -38.73 6.86 -9.04
C GLY A 264 -38.68 5.43 -8.49
N ASN A 265 -37.71 5.07 -7.65
CA ASN A 265 -37.61 3.72 -7.08
C ASN A 265 -38.55 3.54 -5.87
N ILE A 266 -39.52 2.63 -6.01
CA ILE A 266 -40.52 2.30 -4.97
C ILE A 266 -40.25 0.95 -4.27
N ARG A 267 -39.12 0.30 -4.56
CA ARG A 267 -38.74 -1.01 -4.00
C ARG A 267 -38.16 -0.86 -2.58
N ILE A 268 -38.01 -1.97 -1.88
CA ILE A 268 -37.55 -1.98 -0.49
C ILE A 268 -36.04 -1.65 -0.45
N GLY A 269 -35.63 -0.82 0.51
CA GLY A 269 -34.22 -0.49 0.73
C GLY A 269 -33.42 -1.70 1.21
N ILE A 270 -33.81 -2.27 2.35
CA ILE A 270 -33.24 -3.52 2.89
C ILE A 270 -34.36 -4.54 3.05
N ASP A 271 -34.29 -5.64 2.32
CA ASP A 271 -35.25 -6.74 2.39
C ASP A 271 -34.54 -8.03 2.80
N ILE A 272 -34.81 -8.47 4.03
CA ILE A 272 -34.40 -9.77 4.55
C ILE A 272 -35.61 -10.69 4.43
N ASN A 273 -35.59 -11.54 3.42
CA ASN A 273 -36.75 -12.30 2.94
C ASN A 273 -36.56 -13.81 3.07
N LEU A 274 -37.40 -14.52 3.82
CA LEU A 274 -37.09 -15.89 4.24
C LEU A 274 -38.10 -16.90 3.67
N LEU A 275 -37.65 -17.78 2.77
CA LEU A 275 -38.51 -18.65 1.92
C LEU A 275 -38.63 -20.12 2.36
N ALA A 276 -37.78 -20.63 3.28
CA ALA A 276 -37.72 -22.06 3.66
C ALA A 276 -37.56 -22.29 5.19
N ARG A 277 -37.57 -23.53 5.72
CA ARG A 277 -37.69 -23.88 7.16
C ARG A 277 -36.48 -23.51 8.07
N LEU A 278 -36.75 -23.33 9.38
CA LEU A 278 -35.90 -23.33 10.62
C LEU A 278 -34.50 -22.67 10.63
N ASP A 279 -34.08 -21.99 9.56
CA ASP A 279 -32.68 -21.69 9.36
C ASP A 279 -32.20 -20.25 9.68
N TYR A 280 -33.05 -19.42 10.28
CA TYR A 280 -32.79 -17.99 10.41
C TYR A 280 -32.79 -17.58 11.86
N SER A 281 -31.66 -17.02 12.27
CA SER A 281 -31.57 -16.41 13.57
C SER A 281 -30.46 -15.38 13.63
N ASN A 282 -30.53 -14.52 14.65
CA ASN A 282 -29.48 -13.58 15.01
C ASN A 282 -29.16 -12.62 13.85
N ILE A 283 -30.18 -11.88 13.41
CA ILE A 283 -30.07 -10.85 12.37
C ILE A 283 -30.07 -9.48 13.03
N GLU A 284 -29.05 -8.69 12.75
CA GLU A 284 -28.89 -7.38 13.36
C GLU A 284 -28.73 -6.30 12.29
N ILE A 285 -29.56 -5.27 12.37
CA ILE A 285 -29.39 -4.04 11.60
C ILE A 285 -29.22 -2.91 12.62
N ARG A 286 -28.06 -2.28 12.61
CA ARG A 286 -27.64 -1.32 13.63
C ARG A 286 -27.18 -0.02 12.99
N ASN A 287 -27.44 1.11 13.63
CA ASN A 287 -26.86 2.42 13.28
C ASN A 287 -26.96 2.73 11.77
N THR A 288 -28.07 2.35 11.16
CA THR A 288 -28.25 2.38 9.71
C THR A 288 -29.31 3.41 9.36
N ARG A 289 -29.10 4.10 8.24
CA ARG A 289 -30.07 5.03 7.69
C ARG A 289 -30.59 4.57 6.34
N VAL A 290 -31.86 4.86 6.10
CA VAL A 290 -32.51 4.65 4.80
C VAL A 290 -33.14 5.95 4.33
N PHE A 291 -32.61 6.48 3.23
CA PHE A 291 -33.06 7.71 2.58
C PHE A 291 -33.69 7.38 1.23
N ARG A 292 -34.81 8.04 0.92
CA ARG A 292 -35.51 7.84 -0.36
C ARG A 292 -35.82 9.15 -1.06
N ALA A 293 -35.49 9.24 -2.34
CA ALA A 293 -36.01 10.33 -3.18
C ALA A 293 -37.50 10.17 -3.53
N THR A 294 -38.04 8.95 -3.51
CA THR A 294 -39.46 8.65 -3.74
C THR A 294 -40.01 7.77 -2.63
N PRO A 295 -41.21 8.09 -2.09
CA PRO A 295 -41.85 7.30 -1.05
C PRO A 295 -41.88 5.79 -1.35
N GLY A 296 -41.59 4.99 -0.33
CA GLY A 296 -41.65 3.53 -0.36
C GLY A 296 -41.13 2.91 0.94
N SER A 297 -40.99 1.59 0.98
CA SER A 297 -40.63 0.86 2.21
C SER A 297 -39.14 0.90 2.56
N GLY A 298 -38.81 1.26 3.80
CA GLY A 298 -37.43 1.29 4.30
C GLY A 298 -36.82 -0.10 4.45
N ILE A 299 -37.18 -0.78 5.54
CA ILE A 299 -36.65 -2.10 5.91
C ILE A 299 -37.78 -3.11 6.05
N TRP A 300 -37.63 -4.26 5.40
CA TRP A 300 -38.50 -5.42 5.58
C TRP A 300 -37.70 -6.58 6.17
N VAL A 301 -38.23 -7.17 7.23
CA VAL A 301 -37.71 -8.40 7.82
C VAL A 301 -38.85 -9.40 7.93
N GLN A 302 -38.87 -10.40 7.05
CA GLN A 302 -40.06 -11.23 6.84
C GLN A 302 -39.75 -12.71 6.76
N ALA A 303 -40.50 -13.52 7.51
CA ALA A 303 -40.61 -14.95 7.22
C ALA A 303 -41.82 -15.19 6.32
N ARG A 304 -41.61 -15.76 5.13
CA ARG A 304 -42.70 -16.08 4.20
C ARG A 304 -43.29 -17.45 4.51
N ASN A 305 -44.57 -17.60 4.19
CA ASN A 305 -45.28 -18.89 4.28
C ASN A 305 -46.00 -19.24 2.98
N ASP A 306 -45.78 -18.49 1.89
CA ASP A 306 -46.59 -18.59 0.67
C ASP A 306 -46.53 -19.97 0.01
N LEU A 307 -45.73 -20.90 0.54
CA LEU A 307 -45.44 -22.19 -0.06
C LEU A 307 -45.25 -23.39 0.92
N PHE A 308 -45.33 -23.26 2.27
CA PHE A 308 -44.96 -24.36 3.20
C PHE A 308 -45.71 -24.50 4.55
N ASP A 309 -45.84 -25.75 4.99
CA ASP A 309 -46.28 -26.20 6.33
C ASP A 309 -45.21 -27.14 6.95
N PRO A 310 -44.65 -26.88 8.15
CA PRO A 310 -44.87 -25.68 8.97
C PRO A 310 -44.20 -24.44 8.36
N PRO A 311 -44.65 -23.23 8.74
CA PRO A 311 -44.11 -21.98 8.21
C PRO A 311 -42.66 -21.73 8.68
N ALA A 312 -41.93 -20.87 7.96
CA ALA A 312 -40.60 -20.42 8.37
C ALA A 312 -40.70 -19.46 9.56
N SER A 313 -39.80 -19.59 10.55
CA SER A 313 -39.66 -18.65 11.66
C SER A 313 -38.31 -17.97 11.63
N LEU A 314 -38.28 -16.73 12.11
CA LEU A 314 -37.06 -15.94 12.30
C LEU A 314 -36.89 -15.63 13.77
N GLU A 315 -35.79 -16.06 14.37
CA GLU A 315 -35.53 -15.88 15.80
C GLU A 315 -34.45 -14.83 16.04
N ASN A 316 -34.62 -13.98 17.06
CA ASN A 316 -33.60 -12.99 17.47
C ASN A 316 -33.24 -12.00 16.35
N VAL A 317 -34.13 -11.03 16.11
CA VAL A 317 -33.85 -9.90 15.23
C VAL A 317 -33.55 -8.67 16.07
N THR A 318 -32.46 -7.96 15.83
CA THR A 318 -32.19 -6.68 16.48
C THR A 318 -32.17 -5.56 15.45
N LEU A 319 -33.12 -4.65 15.54
CA LEU A 319 -33.13 -3.39 14.82
C LEU A 319 -32.83 -2.27 15.82
N ARG A 320 -31.65 -1.65 15.73
CA ARG A 320 -31.23 -0.65 16.72
C ARG A 320 -30.63 0.62 16.12
N GLY A 321 -30.99 1.78 16.65
CA GLY A 321 -30.38 3.05 16.22
C GLY A 321 -30.64 3.34 14.75
N LEU A 322 -31.84 3.06 14.27
CA LEU A 322 -32.20 3.25 12.86
C LEU A 322 -32.85 4.60 12.63
N THR A 323 -32.56 5.21 11.48
CA THR A 323 -33.18 6.47 11.04
C THR A 323 -33.71 6.33 9.61
N PHE A 324 -34.78 7.06 9.33
CA PHE A 324 -35.49 6.97 8.05
C PHE A 324 -35.90 8.36 7.57
N ASP A 325 -35.84 8.56 6.27
CA ASP A 325 -36.39 9.75 5.63
C ASP A 325 -37.19 9.39 4.37
N ASN A 326 -38.32 10.07 4.21
CA ASN A 326 -39.24 9.94 3.09
C ASN A 326 -39.68 8.48 2.79
N CYS A 327 -39.90 7.70 3.85
CA CYS A 327 -40.37 6.32 3.77
C CYS A 327 -41.89 6.24 4.01
N ASP A 328 -42.59 5.46 3.19
CA ASP A 328 -44.00 5.12 3.43
C ASP A 328 -44.13 4.26 4.67
N THR A 329 -43.40 3.15 4.68
CA THR A 329 -43.30 2.23 5.80
C THR A 329 -41.84 2.16 6.24
N LEU A 330 -41.52 2.47 7.50
CA LEU A 330 -40.12 2.48 7.95
C LEU A 330 -39.63 1.05 8.17
N ILE A 331 -40.31 0.33 9.08
CA ILE A 331 -40.01 -1.05 9.41
C ILE A 331 -41.27 -1.88 9.19
N ALA A 332 -41.19 -2.83 8.27
CA ALA A 332 -42.18 -3.86 8.14
C ALA A 332 -41.60 -5.20 8.58
N PHE A 333 -42.46 -6.01 9.16
CA PHE A 333 -42.16 -7.40 9.40
C PHE A 333 -43.38 -8.27 9.11
N ASN A 334 -43.14 -9.56 8.98
CA ASN A 334 -44.15 -10.49 8.51
C ASN A 334 -43.90 -11.88 9.10
N ARG A 335 -44.97 -12.55 9.58
CA ARG A 335 -45.10 -13.94 10.09
C ARG A 335 -43.93 -14.48 10.94
N GLN A 336 -44.23 -15.05 12.11
CA GLN A 336 -43.27 -15.90 12.87
C GLN A 336 -41.89 -15.26 13.16
N VAL A 337 -41.83 -13.94 13.29
CA VAL A 337 -40.66 -13.24 13.82
C VAL A 337 -40.73 -13.28 15.35
N ASN A 338 -39.83 -14.05 15.95
CA ASN A 338 -39.75 -14.29 17.38
C ASN A 338 -38.54 -13.56 17.97
N ASN A 339 -38.72 -12.95 19.14
CA ASN A 339 -37.71 -12.21 19.87
C ASN A 339 -37.08 -11.08 19.04
N MET A 340 -37.91 -10.36 18.29
CA MET A 340 -37.48 -9.14 17.61
C MET A 340 -37.35 -8.01 18.62
N THR A 341 -36.23 -7.30 18.59
CA THR A 341 -35.99 -6.09 19.37
C THR A 341 -35.92 -4.91 18.41
N VAL A 342 -36.77 -3.91 18.63
CA VAL A 342 -36.69 -2.62 17.94
C VAL A 342 -36.36 -1.57 19.00
N ASP A 343 -35.15 -1.03 18.96
CA ASP A 343 -34.59 -0.27 20.07
C ASP A 343 -33.87 1.00 19.61
N LYS A 344 -34.10 2.14 20.27
CA LYS A 344 -33.41 3.41 19.93
C LYS A 344 -33.60 3.88 18.48
N CYS A 345 -34.65 3.47 17.78
CA CYS A 345 -34.91 3.90 16.41
C CYS A 345 -35.68 5.23 16.39
N ASP A 346 -35.46 6.05 15.37
CA ASP A 346 -36.33 7.16 15.03
C ASP A 346 -37.44 6.69 14.09
N LEU A 347 -38.63 6.49 14.66
CA LEU A 347 -39.84 6.04 13.97
C LEU A 347 -40.87 7.17 13.82
N SER A 348 -40.42 8.43 13.77
CA SER A 348 -41.33 9.59 13.73
C SER A 348 -41.67 10.11 12.33
N ASN A 349 -40.91 9.73 11.30
CA ASN A 349 -40.98 10.34 9.97
C ASN A 349 -41.57 9.42 8.88
N TYR A 350 -42.65 8.71 9.21
CA TYR A 350 -43.37 7.86 8.25
C TYR A 350 -44.52 8.58 7.57
N LEU A 351 -44.79 8.20 6.31
CA LEU A 351 -45.95 8.66 5.55
C LEU A 351 -47.17 7.75 5.77
N VAL A 352 -46.95 6.44 5.95
CA VAL A 352 -48.00 5.44 6.16
C VAL A 352 -47.82 4.73 7.51
N TYR A 353 -46.73 3.97 7.72
CA TYR A 353 -46.52 3.19 8.94
C TYR A 353 -45.10 3.32 9.51
N GLY A 354 -44.98 3.56 10.82
CA GLY A 354 -43.69 3.57 11.52
C GLY A 354 -43.10 2.17 11.68
N LEU A 355 -43.86 1.29 12.31
CA LEU A 355 -43.55 -0.12 12.53
C LEU A 355 -44.83 -0.90 12.24
N VAL A 356 -44.80 -1.94 11.39
CA VAL A 356 -46.01 -2.67 10.97
C VAL A 356 -45.79 -4.18 10.83
N ASN A 357 -46.78 -4.96 11.30
CA ASN A 357 -46.93 -6.37 10.94
C ASN A 357 -47.93 -6.49 9.78
N TYR A 358 -47.53 -7.04 8.64
CA TYR A 358 -48.44 -7.20 7.50
C TYR A 358 -49.32 -8.47 7.55
N THR A 359 -49.15 -9.38 8.53
CA THR A 359 -49.96 -10.60 8.63
C THR A 359 -50.34 -10.99 10.07
N ASP A 360 -51.21 -11.99 10.17
CA ASP A 360 -51.92 -12.47 11.37
C ASP A 360 -51.24 -13.64 12.11
N GLN A 361 -50.09 -14.12 11.62
CA GLN A 361 -49.45 -15.33 12.13
C GLN A 361 -48.35 -14.98 13.15
N GLY A 362 -48.54 -15.44 14.41
CA GLY A 362 -47.63 -15.51 15.59
C GLY A 362 -46.25 -14.84 15.58
N GLY A 363 -45.78 -14.34 16.72
CA GLY A 363 -44.44 -13.75 16.88
C GLY A 363 -44.28 -12.99 18.20
N THR A 364 -43.06 -12.60 18.56
CA THR A 364 -42.79 -11.75 19.74
C THR A 364 -41.87 -10.59 19.39
N ILE A 365 -42.29 -9.39 19.76
CA ILE A 365 -41.57 -8.15 19.46
C ILE A 365 -41.50 -7.29 20.72
N ASN A 366 -40.28 -6.85 21.02
CA ASN A 366 -39.94 -5.93 22.07
C ASN A 366 -39.53 -4.61 21.43
N ALA A 367 -40.47 -3.66 21.37
CA ALA A 367 -40.18 -2.32 20.91
C ALA A 367 -39.95 -1.42 22.13
N SER A 368 -38.71 -0.95 22.31
CA SER A 368 -38.31 -0.12 23.43
C SER A 368 -37.62 1.14 22.95
N ASN A 369 -37.79 2.24 23.69
CA ASN A 369 -36.87 3.38 23.57
C ASN A 369 -36.79 4.03 22.17
N ASN A 370 -37.86 3.89 21.38
CA ASN A 370 -37.95 4.46 20.04
C ASN A 370 -38.62 5.83 20.11
N LYS A 371 -38.22 6.73 19.21
CA LYS A 371 -38.90 8.00 18.97
C LYS A 371 -40.09 7.76 18.04
N TRP A 372 -41.26 8.28 18.41
CA TRP A 372 -42.52 8.13 17.66
C TRP A 372 -43.03 9.48 17.18
N LYS A 373 -43.92 9.48 16.18
CA LYS A 373 -44.52 10.70 15.61
C LYS A 373 -45.46 11.36 16.63
N ASN A 374 -45.36 12.67 16.81
CA ASN A 374 -46.17 13.40 17.79
C ASN A 374 -47.66 13.42 17.40
N GLY A 375 -48.56 13.24 18.37
CA GLY A 375 -50.01 13.22 18.16
C GLY A 375 -50.57 11.96 17.48
N ALA A 376 -49.71 11.09 16.96
CA ALA A 376 -50.06 9.74 16.57
C ALA A 376 -49.81 8.81 17.77
N THR A 377 -50.87 8.23 18.32
CA THR A 377 -50.76 7.05 19.18
C THR A 377 -50.04 5.97 18.40
N PRO A 378 -49.24 5.08 19.00
CA PRO A 378 -48.49 4.05 18.26
C PRO A 378 -49.41 3.39 17.23
N ASP A 379 -49.13 3.58 15.94
CA ASP A 379 -49.91 3.01 14.83
C ASP A 379 -49.63 1.51 14.69
N THR A 380 -49.43 0.80 15.80
CA THR A 380 -49.33 -0.65 15.89
C THR A 380 -49.45 -1.09 17.33
N THR A 381 -50.66 -1.45 17.76
CA THR A 381 -50.79 -2.64 18.61
C THR A 381 -52.15 -3.27 18.34
N VAL A 382 -52.17 -4.58 18.13
CA VAL A 382 -53.41 -5.37 18.21
C VAL A 382 -53.26 -6.20 19.46
N ILE A 383 -54.01 -5.88 20.51
CA ILE A 383 -54.16 -6.75 21.68
C ILE A 383 -55.52 -7.40 21.56
N SER A 384 -55.58 -8.69 21.90
CA SER A 384 -56.84 -9.41 22.03
C SER A 384 -57.81 -8.61 22.88
N GLY A 385 -58.97 -8.27 22.31
CA GLY A 385 -59.89 -7.33 22.92
C GLY A 385 -60.64 -7.91 24.10
N GLY A 386 -61.40 -7.03 24.77
CA GLY A 386 -62.19 -7.33 25.95
C GLY A 386 -63.66 -6.95 25.76
N LEU A 387 -64.44 -7.12 26.82
CA LEU A 387 -65.84 -6.74 26.89
C LEU A 387 -65.99 -5.23 27.12
N LEU A 388 -66.71 -4.58 26.22
CA LEU A 388 -67.26 -3.24 26.36
C LEU A 388 -68.71 -3.29 26.84
N VAL A 389 -69.05 -2.36 27.72
CA VAL A 389 -70.42 -2.08 28.15
C VAL A 389 -70.69 -0.61 27.86
N ASN A 390 -71.77 -0.29 27.15
CA ASN A 390 -72.18 1.07 26.82
C ASN A 390 -72.24 1.96 28.07
N GLY A 391 -71.66 3.15 28.01
CA GLY A 391 -71.53 4.07 29.15
C GLY A 391 -70.38 3.74 30.12
N SER A 392 -69.70 2.60 29.97
CA SER A 392 -68.55 2.22 30.81
C SER A 392 -67.24 2.79 30.27
N ASN A 393 -66.41 3.30 31.18
CA ASN A 393 -65.01 3.63 30.88
C ASN A 393 -64.10 2.40 30.98
N ILE A 394 -64.61 1.20 31.25
CA ILE A 394 -63.78 0.01 31.50
C ILE A 394 -63.94 -0.98 30.36
N ILE A 395 -62.83 -1.38 29.77
CA ILE A 395 -62.75 -2.60 28.98
C ILE A 395 -62.34 -3.71 29.93
N SER A 396 -63.16 -4.76 30.01
CA SER A 396 -62.99 -5.87 30.95
C SER A 396 -62.72 -7.19 30.25
N PHE A 397 -62.36 -8.23 31.01
CA PHE A 397 -62.08 -9.58 30.47
C PHE A 397 -61.01 -9.62 29.38
N MET A 398 -60.03 -8.70 29.44
CA MET A 398 -58.87 -8.78 28.57
C MET A 398 -58.01 -9.98 28.98
N PRO A 399 -57.47 -10.77 28.03
CA PRO A 399 -56.61 -11.90 28.34
C PRO A 399 -55.24 -11.49 28.89
N SER A 400 -54.80 -10.26 28.63
CA SER A 400 -53.63 -9.62 29.25
C SER A 400 -53.68 -8.12 29.00
N THR A 401 -53.17 -7.33 29.94
CA THR A 401 -52.86 -5.90 29.75
C THR A 401 -51.35 -5.61 29.66
N SER A 402 -50.53 -6.66 29.57
CA SER A 402 -49.11 -6.53 29.26
C SER A 402 -48.93 -5.82 27.91
N GLY A 403 -48.08 -4.80 27.88
CA GLY A 403 -47.89 -3.94 26.70
C GLY A 403 -48.82 -2.72 26.59
N ILE A 404 -49.77 -2.53 27.52
CA ILE A 404 -50.66 -1.34 27.55
C ILE A 404 -50.16 -0.31 28.56
N PHE A 405 -50.01 0.97 28.18
CA PHE A 405 -49.63 2.07 29.11
C PHE A 405 -50.74 3.08 29.32
N ILE A 406 -50.70 3.77 30.46
CA ILE A 406 -51.53 4.96 30.72
C ILE A 406 -51.12 6.08 29.75
N GLY A 407 -52.09 6.72 29.11
CA GLY A 407 -51.93 7.74 28.07
C GLY A 407 -52.03 7.19 26.64
N MET A 408 -52.03 5.87 26.46
CA MET A 408 -52.07 5.26 25.14
C MET A 408 -53.47 5.35 24.52
N GLY A 409 -53.58 5.87 23.30
CA GLY A 409 -54.87 6.00 22.61
C GLY A 409 -55.42 4.68 22.09
N ILE A 410 -56.74 4.52 22.15
CA ILE A 410 -57.47 3.31 21.77
C ILE A 410 -58.56 3.63 20.76
N VAL A 411 -58.74 2.73 19.80
CA VAL A 411 -59.83 2.79 18.82
C VAL A 411 -60.48 1.43 18.66
N GLY A 412 -61.78 1.43 18.35
CA GLY A 412 -62.54 0.22 18.11
C GLY A 412 -64.04 0.48 18.00
N PRO A 413 -64.81 -0.49 17.51
CA PRO A 413 -66.27 -0.41 17.53
C PRO A 413 -66.77 -0.13 18.95
N GLY A 414 -67.57 0.93 19.13
CA GLY A 414 -68.08 1.33 20.44
C GLY A 414 -67.11 2.14 21.31
N ILE A 415 -65.91 2.49 20.83
CA ILE A 415 -64.96 3.39 21.52
C ILE A 415 -65.00 4.78 20.87
N PRO A 416 -65.24 5.88 21.60
CA PRO A 416 -65.24 7.23 21.04
C PRO A 416 -63.89 7.63 20.41
N PRO A 417 -63.87 8.53 19.42
CA PRO A 417 -62.64 9.15 18.93
C PRO A 417 -61.82 9.82 20.05
N ASN A 418 -60.49 9.88 19.90
CA ASN A 418 -59.56 10.50 20.86
C ASN A 418 -59.58 9.87 22.28
N THR A 419 -60.02 8.62 22.41
CA THR A 419 -60.01 7.91 23.70
C THR A 419 -58.63 7.37 24.01
N TYR A 420 -58.19 7.47 25.27
CA TYR A 420 -56.91 6.94 25.74
C TYR A 420 -57.03 6.20 27.08
N VAL A 421 -56.05 5.36 27.40
CA VAL A 421 -56.00 4.57 28.64
C VAL A 421 -55.68 5.48 29.82
N THR A 422 -56.49 5.48 30.86
CA THR A 422 -56.29 6.26 32.10
C THR A 422 -55.81 5.41 33.26
N ASN A 423 -56.07 4.10 33.24
CA ASN A 423 -55.60 3.14 34.25
C ASN A 423 -55.57 1.70 33.69
N ARG A 424 -54.83 0.79 34.35
CA ARG A 424 -54.76 -0.63 33.97
C ARG A 424 -54.65 -1.56 35.17
N SER A 425 -55.24 -2.74 35.05
CA SER A 425 -55.06 -3.91 35.91
C SER A 425 -54.80 -5.14 35.01
N PRO A 426 -54.39 -6.31 35.52
CA PRO A 426 -53.95 -7.44 34.67
C PRO A 426 -54.89 -7.84 33.52
N ASN A 427 -56.21 -7.64 33.68
CA ASN A 427 -57.24 -8.06 32.71
C ASN A 427 -58.25 -6.93 32.38
N THR A 428 -57.98 -5.69 32.79
CA THR A 428 -58.89 -4.55 32.56
C THR A 428 -58.11 -3.28 32.25
N ILE A 429 -58.67 -2.43 31.40
CA ILE A 429 -58.17 -1.07 31.18
C ILE A 429 -59.28 -0.06 31.38
N THR A 430 -58.93 1.10 31.92
CA THR A 430 -59.83 2.25 32.03
C THR A 430 -59.54 3.23 30.90
N MET A 431 -60.59 3.74 30.27
CA MET A 431 -60.61 4.62 29.13
C MET A 431 -60.91 6.06 29.58
N SER A 432 -60.44 7.04 28.82
CA SER A 432 -60.71 8.47 29.07
C SER A 432 -62.13 8.88 28.73
N ASN A 433 -62.79 8.15 27.81
CA ASN A 433 -64.16 8.37 27.40
C ASN A 433 -64.97 7.06 27.52
N PRO A 434 -66.26 7.13 27.85
CA PRO A 434 -67.11 5.96 27.98
C PRO A 434 -67.42 5.33 26.62
N ALA A 435 -67.55 4.02 26.61
CA ALA A 435 -68.03 3.25 25.47
C ALA A 435 -69.39 3.76 24.97
N THR A 436 -69.62 3.73 23.66
CA THR A 436 -70.88 4.14 23.00
C THR A 436 -71.75 2.95 22.59
N ALA A 437 -71.27 1.72 22.76
CA ALA A 437 -71.99 0.50 22.43
C ALA A 437 -71.55 -0.66 23.33
N ASP A 438 -72.45 -1.62 23.54
CA ASP A 438 -72.14 -2.91 24.15
C ASP A 438 -71.45 -3.83 23.12
N GLY A 439 -70.48 -4.63 23.55
CA GLY A 439 -69.91 -5.66 22.70
C GLY A 439 -68.65 -6.32 23.24
N PHE A 440 -68.48 -7.61 22.96
CA PHE A 440 -67.17 -8.24 23.08
C PHE A 440 -66.37 -7.83 21.86
N ILE A 441 -65.39 -6.94 22.03
CA ILE A 441 -64.53 -6.58 20.90
C ILE A 441 -63.46 -7.68 20.82
N PRO A 442 -63.36 -8.43 19.70
CA PRO A 442 -62.32 -9.45 19.57
C PRO A 442 -60.91 -8.84 19.60
N GLN A 443 -60.79 -7.53 19.32
CA GLN A 443 -59.53 -6.81 19.24
C GLN A 443 -59.68 -5.34 19.63
N ILE A 444 -58.73 -4.82 20.38
CA ILE A 444 -58.57 -3.37 20.57
C ILE A 444 -57.42 -2.95 19.67
N GLY A 445 -57.73 -2.07 18.70
CA GLY A 445 -56.74 -1.48 17.82
C GLY A 445 -56.09 -0.29 18.52
N PHE A 446 -54.78 -0.32 18.63
CA PHE A 446 -53.95 0.84 18.89
C PHE A 446 -53.49 1.31 17.50
N ALA A 447 -54.26 2.29 17.01
CA ALA A 447 -54.35 2.92 15.69
C ALA A 447 -54.01 2.10 14.42
N PHE A 448 -55.06 1.55 13.77
CA PHE A 448 -55.18 1.50 12.31
C PHE A 448 -56.64 1.72 11.86
N ASN A 449 -56.75 2.33 10.68
CA ASN A 449 -57.95 2.51 9.87
C ASN A 449 -58.04 1.33 8.86
N PHE A 450 -58.65 0.20 9.24
CA PHE A 450 -58.92 -0.91 8.30
C PHE A 450 -60.41 -0.98 7.96
N ASN A 451 -60.74 -0.76 6.69
CA ASN A 451 -62.02 -1.16 6.12
C ASN A 451 -61.96 -2.67 5.84
N THR A 452 -62.52 -3.47 6.76
CA THR A 452 -62.81 -4.92 6.67
C THR A 452 -61.70 -5.93 7.05
N SER A 453 -61.94 -6.76 8.08
CA SER A 453 -62.19 -8.22 7.96
C SER A 453 -61.99 -8.98 9.29
N THR A 454 -62.52 -10.20 9.35
CA THR A 454 -63.07 -10.88 10.53
C THR A 454 -62.30 -12.13 11.01
N ASN A 455 -60.96 -12.19 10.94
CA ASN A 455 -60.22 -13.37 11.45
C ASN A 455 -58.83 -13.00 11.99
N LEU A 456 -58.63 -12.89 13.32
CA LEU A 456 -57.31 -12.51 13.86
C LEU A 456 -57.05 -12.99 15.31
N VAL A 457 -55.97 -13.75 15.56
CA VAL A 457 -55.26 -13.88 16.87
C VAL A 457 -53.76 -14.26 16.65
N ARG A 458 -52.81 -13.70 17.46
CA ARG A 458 -51.63 -14.37 18.13
C ARG A 458 -50.22 -13.71 18.10
N THR A 459 -50.00 -12.42 17.80
CA THR A 459 -48.66 -11.80 18.05
C THR A 459 -48.65 -11.13 19.42
N SER A 460 -47.73 -11.48 20.33
CA SER A 460 -47.54 -10.75 21.58
C SER A 460 -46.56 -9.59 21.36
N LEU A 461 -47.10 -8.37 21.40
CA LEU A 461 -46.34 -7.13 21.27
C LEU A 461 -46.12 -6.56 22.67
N ASN A 462 -44.86 -6.53 23.11
CA ASN A 462 -44.46 -5.85 24.34
C ASN A 462 -43.80 -4.53 23.95
N PHE A 463 -44.54 -3.45 24.12
CA PHE A 463 -43.91 -2.14 24.17
C PHE A 463 -43.27 -1.95 25.56
N ILE A 464 -42.14 -1.28 25.61
CA ILE A 464 -41.58 -0.75 26.86
C ILE A 464 -41.22 0.69 26.53
N ASN A 465 -42.20 1.59 26.56
CA ASN A 465 -41.94 3.02 26.37
C ASN A 465 -42.48 3.85 27.53
N TYR A 466 -41.67 4.81 27.97
CA TYR A 466 -41.96 5.68 29.10
C TYR A 466 -42.37 7.08 28.61
N SER A 467 -43.57 7.47 29.02
CA SER A 467 -44.10 8.84 29.14
C SER A 467 -44.54 9.61 27.90
N ASN A 468 -45.61 10.35 28.13
CA ASN A 468 -46.34 11.19 27.18
C ASN A 468 -45.58 12.50 27.01
N THR A 469 -45.35 12.92 25.76
CA THR A 469 -44.66 14.16 25.33
C THR A 469 -43.13 14.09 25.32
N LEU A 470 -42.59 13.47 24.27
CA LEU A 470 -41.18 13.61 23.89
C LEU A 470 -41.07 14.60 22.71
N PRO A 471 -40.43 15.77 22.88
CA PRO A 471 -40.16 16.70 21.77
C PRO A 471 -39.11 16.12 20.79
N ASN A 472 -39.00 16.77 19.64
CA ASN A 472 -38.29 16.28 18.46
C ASN A 472 -36.76 16.24 18.58
N SER A 473 -36.17 15.04 18.41
CA SER A 473 -34.78 14.72 17.97
C SER A 473 -33.76 14.24 19.01
N ILE A 474 -33.06 13.14 18.71
CA ILE A 474 -32.00 12.49 19.51
C ILE A 474 -32.52 11.77 20.76
N ILE A 475 -32.00 10.56 21.03
CA ILE A 475 -32.44 9.69 22.14
C ILE A 475 -31.22 9.30 22.99
N ASN A 476 -31.22 9.52 24.31
CA ASN A 476 -30.09 9.08 25.14
C ASN A 476 -30.20 7.63 25.65
N GLN A 477 -29.21 7.17 26.43
CA GLN A 477 -29.17 5.83 27.02
C GLN A 477 -30.38 5.59 27.94
N ALA A 478 -30.84 6.63 28.63
CA ALA A 478 -32.01 6.62 29.50
C ALA A 478 -33.35 6.78 28.77
N ASN A 479 -33.36 6.81 27.43
CA ASN A 479 -34.57 6.86 26.59
C ASN A 479 -35.32 8.19 26.63
N VAL A 480 -34.62 9.26 27.01
CA VAL A 480 -35.16 10.61 26.95
C VAL A 480 -34.90 11.16 25.56
N SER A 481 -35.95 11.61 24.87
CA SER A 481 -35.79 12.41 23.65
C SER A 481 -35.60 13.87 24.01
N PHE A 482 -34.73 14.53 23.25
CA PHE A 482 -34.42 15.93 23.42
C PHE A 482 -34.93 16.73 22.22
N PRO A 483 -34.97 18.07 22.30
CA PRO A 483 -35.22 18.90 21.13
C PRO A 483 -33.98 19.07 20.24
N ASP A 484 -32.79 18.94 20.83
CA ASP A 484 -31.49 19.17 20.19
C ASP A 484 -30.35 18.47 20.96
N LEU A 485 -29.15 18.48 20.37
CA LEU A 485 -27.99 17.80 20.95
C LEU A 485 -27.49 18.45 22.23
N ALA A 486 -27.56 19.78 22.35
CA ALA A 486 -27.10 20.48 23.54
C ALA A 486 -27.92 20.07 24.77
N SER A 487 -29.24 19.99 24.60
CA SER A 487 -30.17 19.49 25.60
C SER A 487 -29.90 18.03 25.94
N ALA A 488 -29.57 17.20 24.93
CA ALA A 488 -29.22 15.80 25.14
C ALA A 488 -27.93 15.62 25.94
N ILE A 489 -26.89 16.41 25.67
CA ILE A 489 -25.62 16.41 26.43
C ILE A 489 -25.87 16.86 27.88
N SER A 490 -26.64 17.92 28.07
CA SER A 490 -26.97 18.44 29.40
C SER A 490 -27.77 17.40 30.20
N GLY A 491 -28.76 16.76 29.58
CA GLY A 491 -29.66 15.80 30.22
C GLY A 491 -29.13 14.38 30.38
N THR A 492 -27.94 14.08 29.83
CA THR A 492 -27.32 12.76 29.93
C THR A 492 -26.22 12.74 31.00
N THR A 493 -26.24 11.70 31.84
CA THR A 493 -25.24 11.48 32.89
C THR A 493 -23.90 11.07 32.31
N SER A 494 -22.80 11.38 33.03
CA SER A 494 -21.46 10.93 32.66
C SER A 494 -21.41 9.39 32.52
N GLY A 495 -20.75 8.89 31.48
CA GLY A 495 -20.76 7.49 31.05
C GLY A 495 -21.93 7.12 30.13
N GLY A 496 -22.86 8.04 29.85
CA GLY A 496 -24.05 7.79 29.05
C GLY A 496 -23.84 7.81 27.54
N THR A 497 -24.75 7.17 26.80
CA THR A 497 -24.78 7.17 25.32
C THR A 497 -25.89 8.08 24.78
N ILE A 498 -25.65 8.77 23.67
CA ILE A 498 -26.64 9.55 22.91
C ILE A 498 -26.73 8.96 21.50
N TRP A 499 -27.93 8.56 21.11
CA TRP A 499 -28.27 7.90 19.85
C TRP A 499 -29.01 8.84 18.90
N ASN A 500 -28.94 8.54 17.61
CA ASN A 500 -29.60 9.29 16.54
C ASN A 500 -29.18 10.77 16.56
N VAL A 501 -27.88 11.01 16.72
CA VAL A 501 -27.30 12.35 16.54
C VAL A 501 -27.61 12.83 15.10
N PRO A 502 -27.93 14.11 14.87
CA PRO A 502 -28.40 14.59 13.57
C PRO A 502 -27.37 14.39 12.47
N ASP A 503 -27.81 13.83 11.34
CA ASP A 503 -27.02 13.44 10.16
C ASP A 503 -26.64 14.61 9.24
N SER A 504 -26.52 15.79 9.82
CA SER A 504 -26.22 17.04 9.13
C SER A 504 -25.14 17.82 9.87
N THR A 505 -24.88 19.04 9.42
CA THR A 505 -23.98 19.94 10.14
C THR A 505 -24.67 20.51 11.37
N ILE A 506 -24.18 20.16 12.55
CA ILE A 506 -24.56 20.72 13.84
C ILE A 506 -23.86 22.06 13.98
N ALA A 507 -24.63 23.13 13.78
CA ALA A 507 -24.13 24.49 13.74
C ALA A 507 -23.62 24.98 15.10
N GLY A 508 -22.61 25.85 15.08
CA GLY A 508 -22.07 26.50 16.28
C GLY A 508 -21.05 25.65 17.05
N THR A 509 -21.03 25.77 18.38
CA THR A 509 -20.08 25.05 19.24
C THR A 509 -20.79 24.00 20.07
N THR A 510 -20.47 22.73 19.82
CA THR A 510 -20.87 21.61 20.66
C THR A 510 -19.79 21.37 21.70
N THR A 511 -20.15 21.41 22.99
CA THR A 511 -19.23 21.13 24.09
C THR A 511 -19.58 19.80 24.75
N ILE A 512 -18.62 18.89 24.83
CA ILE A 512 -18.70 17.66 25.62
C ILE A 512 -17.90 17.91 26.90
N ASP A 513 -18.62 18.09 28.00
CA ASP A 513 -18.10 18.51 29.29
C ASP A 513 -17.93 17.37 30.32
N LYS A 514 -18.27 16.14 29.90
CA LYS A 514 -18.28 14.92 30.73
C LYS A 514 -17.98 13.69 29.86
N ASN A 515 -17.88 12.50 30.44
CA ASN A 515 -17.71 11.27 29.66
C ASN A 515 -19.02 10.94 28.93
N LEU A 516 -19.03 10.93 27.59
CA LEU A 516 -20.22 10.60 26.79
C LEU A 516 -19.85 9.79 25.55
N THR A 517 -20.76 8.91 25.15
CA THR A 517 -20.71 8.21 23.86
C THR A 517 -21.76 8.80 22.92
N LEU A 518 -21.38 9.21 21.71
CA LEU A 518 -22.34 9.67 20.69
C LEU A 518 -22.44 8.64 19.55
N ILE A 519 -23.65 8.43 19.01
CA ILE A 519 -23.94 7.52 17.90
C ILE A 519 -24.84 8.22 16.88
N SER A 520 -24.31 8.38 15.67
CA SER A 520 -24.96 8.83 14.45
C SER A 520 -25.13 7.64 13.50
N PRO A 521 -26.37 7.29 13.11
CA PRO A 521 -26.62 6.29 12.08
C PRO A 521 -26.10 6.72 10.69
N GLY A 522 -25.57 5.80 9.89
CA GLY A 522 -25.11 6.10 8.53
C GLY A 522 -23.86 5.35 8.08
N ALA A 523 -23.49 5.53 6.80
CA ALA A 523 -22.29 4.93 6.21
C ALA A 523 -21.00 5.57 6.69
N GLY A 524 -19.89 4.92 6.32
CA GLY A 524 -18.56 5.41 6.58
C GLY A 524 -18.13 6.60 5.72
N PHE A 525 -16.92 7.10 6.01
CA PHE A 525 -16.32 8.30 5.42
C PHE A 525 -16.21 8.38 3.89
N LEU A 526 -16.20 7.27 3.14
CA LEU A 526 -16.18 7.30 1.67
C LEU A 526 -17.46 7.92 1.09
N PHE A 527 -18.54 7.91 1.86
CA PHE A 527 -19.83 8.48 1.49
C PHE A 527 -20.15 9.68 2.40
N LYS A 528 -19.78 10.88 1.94
CA LYS A 528 -19.89 12.12 2.71
C LYS A 528 -21.31 12.66 2.85
N GLU A 529 -22.24 12.25 1.98
CA GLU A 529 -23.63 12.70 2.07
C GLU A 529 -24.23 12.19 3.38
N HIS A 530 -25.02 13.04 4.05
CA HIS A 530 -25.65 12.76 5.34
C HIS A 530 -24.68 12.43 6.50
N GLN A 531 -23.38 12.69 6.39
CA GLN A 531 -22.47 12.49 7.52
C GLN A 531 -22.77 13.52 8.64
N THR A 532 -22.90 13.07 9.89
CA THR A 532 -22.97 13.99 11.04
C THR A 532 -21.67 14.77 11.14
N SER A 533 -21.76 16.09 11.08
CA SER A 533 -20.61 16.99 11.21
C SER A 533 -20.85 18.03 12.28
N PHE A 534 -19.87 18.32 13.12
CA PHE A 534 -19.89 19.44 14.07
C PHE A 534 -19.22 20.65 13.45
N ASP A 535 -19.81 21.84 13.53
CA ASP A 535 -19.08 23.07 13.18
C ASP A 535 -17.84 23.21 14.06
N ASN A 536 -18.03 23.31 15.38
CA ASN A 536 -16.96 23.29 16.36
C ASN A 536 -17.29 22.24 17.43
N LEU A 537 -16.31 21.41 17.78
CA LEU A 537 -16.42 20.40 18.82
C LEU A 537 -15.35 20.65 19.88
N VAL A 538 -15.78 20.86 21.12
CA VAL A 538 -14.90 21.14 22.26
C VAL A 538 -15.08 20.03 23.30
N ILE A 539 -14.00 19.35 23.65
CA ILE A 539 -13.96 18.39 24.76
C ILE A 539 -13.22 19.07 25.90
N SER A 540 -13.94 19.40 26.99
CA SER A 540 -13.43 20.22 28.09
C SER A 540 -14.04 19.80 29.42
N GLY A 541 -13.52 20.28 30.56
CA GLY A 541 -14.00 19.85 31.88
C GLY A 541 -13.21 18.67 32.46
N ALA A 542 -13.11 18.60 33.78
CA ALA A 542 -12.25 17.63 34.44
C ALA A 542 -12.73 16.19 34.22
N GLY A 543 -11.89 15.36 33.59
CA GLY A 543 -12.21 13.95 33.31
C GLY A 543 -13.25 13.73 32.19
N SER A 544 -13.57 14.76 31.39
CA SER A 544 -14.46 14.60 30.24
C SER A 544 -13.83 13.69 29.19
N GLN A 545 -14.64 12.87 28.52
CA GLN A 545 -14.18 12.01 27.43
C GLN A 545 -15.24 11.96 26.35
N PHE A 546 -14.83 12.07 25.09
CA PHE A 546 -15.73 11.84 23.97
C PHE A 546 -15.45 10.46 23.36
N ASN A 547 -16.41 9.56 23.45
CA ASN A 547 -16.35 8.25 22.81
C ASN A 547 -17.19 8.28 21.53
N MET A 548 -16.55 8.07 20.39
CA MET A 548 -17.22 7.94 19.12
C MET A 548 -17.79 6.53 19.00
N GLY A 549 -19.12 6.39 19.04
CA GLY A 549 -19.83 5.14 18.75
C GLY A 549 -20.29 5.04 17.28
N SER A 550 -19.95 6.03 16.46
CA SER A 550 -20.16 6.08 15.01
C SER A 550 -19.12 6.99 14.37
N ASP A 551 -19.14 7.09 13.05
CA ASP A 551 -18.41 8.10 12.30
C ASP A 551 -18.91 9.52 12.64
N PHE A 552 -17.97 10.46 12.77
CA PHE A 552 -18.27 11.88 12.99
C PHE A 552 -17.31 12.76 12.21
N ALA A 553 -17.80 13.91 11.74
CA ALA A 553 -17.01 14.95 11.13
C ALA A 553 -16.92 16.22 12.01
N VAL A 554 -15.86 17.00 11.82
CA VAL A 554 -15.71 18.34 12.38
C VAL A 554 -15.36 19.32 11.26
N SER A 555 -16.26 20.26 10.97
CA SER A 555 -16.17 21.21 9.87
C SER A 555 -15.15 22.31 10.11
N ASN A 556 -15.12 22.93 11.30
CA ASN A 556 -14.29 24.12 11.58
C ASN A 556 -13.19 23.89 12.62
N ASN A 557 -13.51 23.50 13.87
CA ASN A 557 -12.49 23.35 14.91
C ASN A 557 -12.80 22.18 15.85
N LEU A 558 -11.84 21.26 15.99
CA LEU A 558 -11.81 20.28 17.08
C LEU A 558 -10.85 20.77 18.16
N THR A 559 -11.36 21.08 19.34
CA THR A 559 -10.56 21.40 20.54
C THR A 559 -10.64 20.25 21.53
N ALA A 560 -9.66 19.36 21.48
CA ALA A 560 -9.55 18.18 22.33
C ALA A 560 -8.68 18.49 23.56
N ASN A 561 -9.24 19.21 24.54
CA ASN A 561 -8.53 19.48 25.82
C ASN A 561 -8.53 18.26 26.75
N ASN A 562 -9.32 17.22 26.44
CA ASN A 562 -9.26 15.90 27.05
C ASN A 562 -9.43 14.83 25.96
N LEU A 563 -9.45 13.57 26.39
CA LEU A 563 -9.44 12.39 25.54
C LEU A 563 -10.63 12.34 24.55
N VAL A 564 -10.30 12.16 23.28
CA VAL A 564 -11.22 11.72 22.22
C VAL A 564 -10.87 10.28 21.87
N ARG A 565 -11.83 9.36 22.01
CA ARG A 565 -11.68 7.97 21.58
C ARG A 565 -12.43 7.74 20.28
N ILE A 566 -11.70 7.38 19.24
CA ILE A 566 -12.29 6.87 18.00
C ILE A 566 -12.65 5.41 18.26
N GLY A 567 -13.92 5.12 18.57
CA GLY A 567 -14.36 3.76 18.88
C GLY A 567 -14.11 2.77 17.75
N LEU A 568 -14.24 1.48 18.06
CA LEU A 568 -13.97 0.41 17.11
C LEU A 568 -14.81 0.58 15.83
N ASP A 569 -14.13 0.43 14.70
CA ASP A 569 -14.63 0.58 13.33
C ASP A 569 -15.08 1.98 12.91
N ASN A 570 -15.04 2.97 13.80
CA ASN A 570 -15.51 4.32 13.51
C ASN A 570 -14.43 5.21 12.90
N THR A 571 -14.88 6.28 12.23
CA THR A 571 -14.02 7.26 11.55
C THR A 571 -14.21 8.67 12.11
N LEU A 572 -13.09 9.32 12.46
CA LEU A 572 -13.06 10.75 12.75
C LEU A 572 -12.66 11.56 11.51
N SER A 573 -13.59 12.35 10.99
CA SER A 573 -13.36 13.26 9.86
C SER A 573 -13.08 14.68 10.35
N ILE A 574 -11.98 15.32 9.93
CA ILE A 574 -11.64 16.70 10.30
C ILE A 574 -11.47 17.51 9.02
N ASN A 575 -12.42 18.39 8.72
CA ASN A 575 -12.31 19.37 7.64
C ASN A 575 -11.71 20.70 8.12
N GLY A 576 -11.78 20.95 9.43
CA GLY A 576 -11.35 22.17 10.07
C GLY A 576 -9.90 22.17 10.55
N SER A 577 -9.67 22.79 11.70
CA SER A 577 -8.45 22.69 12.49
C SER A 577 -8.63 21.68 13.63
N ILE A 578 -7.51 21.22 14.17
CA ILE A 578 -7.44 20.41 15.38
C ILE A 578 -6.44 21.02 16.36
N SER A 579 -6.84 21.13 17.61
CA SER A 579 -5.98 21.51 18.74
C SER A 579 -6.18 20.49 19.84
N SER A 580 -5.10 19.83 20.24
CA SER A 580 -5.08 18.84 21.32
C SER A 580 -3.87 19.06 22.22
N VAL A 581 -3.72 20.30 22.69
CA VAL A 581 -2.63 20.72 23.56
C VAL A 581 -3.22 21.56 24.69
N VAL A 582 -2.91 21.19 25.93
CA VAL A 582 -3.30 21.93 27.13
C VAL A 582 -2.04 22.30 27.89
N ASP A 583 -1.82 23.59 28.14
CA ASP A 583 -0.63 24.11 28.83
C ASP A 583 0.71 23.61 28.26
N GLY A 584 0.76 23.44 26.92
CA GLY A 584 1.92 22.93 26.20
C GLY A 584 2.10 21.41 26.21
N ILE A 585 1.19 20.67 26.88
CA ILE A 585 1.21 19.21 26.96
C ILE A 585 0.28 18.62 25.88
N PRO A 586 0.77 17.75 24.99
CA PRO A 586 -0.08 17.04 24.04
C PRO A 586 -1.12 16.16 24.76
N VAL A 587 -2.37 16.28 24.34
CA VAL A 587 -3.47 15.39 24.72
C VAL A 587 -3.68 14.40 23.56
N PRO A 588 -3.62 13.08 23.80
CA PRO A 588 -3.82 12.09 22.75
C PRO A 588 -5.25 12.12 22.22
N ILE A 589 -5.38 11.85 20.93
CA ILE A 589 -6.57 11.16 20.40
C ILE A 589 -6.25 9.66 20.46
N GLU A 590 -7.13 8.87 21.05
CA GLU A 590 -6.98 7.43 21.08
C GLU A 590 -7.66 6.82 19.86
N GLY A 591 -6.87 6.12 19.05
CA GLY A 591 -7.35 5.31 17.95
C GLY A 591 -7.22 3.82 18.25
N GLY A 592 -6.73 3.08 17.27
CA GLY A 592 -6.54 1.64 17.34
C GLY A 592 -6.55 1.00 15.96
N ASN A 593 -6.29 -0.30 15.92
CA ASN A 593 -6.23 -1.10 14.68
C ASN A 593 -7.58 -1.28 13.97
N ARG A 594 -8.66 -0.69 14.51
CA ARG A 594 -10.00 -0.62 13.91
C ARG A 594 -10.53 0.81 13.82
N SER A 595 -9.75 1.83 14.16
CA SER A 595 -10.20 3.22 14.19
C SER A 595 -9.65 3.98 12.99
N ASP A 596 -10.49 4.73 12.27
CA ASP A 596 -10.09 5.44 11.07
C ASP A 596 -10.07 6.97 11.29
N MET A 597 -9.28 7.70 10.51
CA MET A 597 -9.29 9.17 10.49
C MET A 597 -9.28 9.69 9.05
N PHE A 598 -10.08 10.72 8.78
CA PHE A 598 -10.18 11.41 7.50
C PHE A 598 -9.84 12.88 7.69
N ILE A 599 -8.93 13.42 6.90
CA ILE A 599 -8.56 14.84 6.92
C ILE A 599 -9.02 15.48 5.62
N GLY A 600 -9.98 16.41 5.70
CA GLY A 600 -10.61 17.07 4.56
C GLY A 600 -10.50 18.59 4.60
N GLY A 601 -11.44 19.28 3.94
CA GLY A 601 -11.59 20.74 3.98
C GLY A 601 -10.58 21.56 3.15
N THR A 602 -10.69 22.88 3.24
CA THR A 602 -9.92 23.85 2.42
C THR A 602 -8.99 24.77 3.23
N SER A 603 -8.98 24.68 4.56
CA SER A 603 -8.10 25.48 5.42
C SER A 603 -6.62 25.12 5.23
N SER A 604 -5.69 25.92 5.78
CA SER A 604 -4.23 25.72 5.70
C SER A 604 -3.81 24.32 6.17
N THR A 605 -2.57 23.89 5.93
CA THR A 605 -2.09 22.57 6.37
C THR A 605 -2.46 22.27 7.83
N LEU A 606 -3.10 21.12 8.06
CA LEU A 606 -3.53 20.67 9.39
C LEU A 606 -2.39 19.89 10.07
N VAL A 607 -2.17 20.10 11.36
CA VAL A 607 -1.22 19.29 12.14
C VAL A 607 -1.97 18.12 12.79
N ILE A 608 -1.65 16.88 12.40
CA ILE A 608 -2.20 15.67 13.03
C ILE A 608 -1.47 15.49 14.38
N PRO A 609 -2.17 15.51 15.52
CA PRO A 609 -1.55 15.38 16.83
C PRO A 609 -1.08 13.94 17.10
N HIS A 610 -0.53 13.71 18.29
CA HIS A 610 -0.24 12.36 18.75
C HIS A 610 -1.52 11.50 18.78
N ILE A 611 -1.50 10.40 18.03
CA ILE A 611 -2.56 9.40 18.02
C ILE A 611 -2.09 8.17 18.78
N GLU A 612 -2.65 7.97 19.97
CA GLU A 612 -2.35 6.80 20.80
C GLU A 612 -2.93 5.53 20.14
N ASN A 613 -2.16 4.44 20.15
CA ASN A 613 -2.50 3.14 19.53
C ASN A 613 -2.64 3.15 17.99
N GLY A 614 -2.30 4.26 17.33
CA GLY A 614 -2.34 4.38 15.87
C GLY A 614 -3.75 4.36 15.28
N LEU A 615 -3.85 4.08 13.98
CA LEU A 615 -5.12 4.00 13.24
C LEU A 615 -5.15 2.72 12.40
N ARG A 616 -6.35 2.32 11.99
CA ARG A 616 -6.54 1.37 10.89
C ARG A 616 -6.28 2.06 9.56
N THR A 617 -6.99 3.15 9.32
CA THR A 617 -6.95 3.93 8.07
C THR A 617 -6.70 5.40 8.36
N LEU A 618 -5.84 6.03 7.57
CA LEU A 618 -5.77 7.48 7.48
C LEU A 618 -6.08 7.90 6.03
N GLN A 619 -7.05 8.78 5.84
CA GLN A 619 -7.30 9.41 4.55
C GLN A 619 -6.98 10.90 4.56
N ILE A 620 -6.32 11.38 3.51
CA ILE A 620 -6.04 12.79 3.26
C ILE A 620 -6.77 13.21 1.99
N ASN A 621 -7.70 14.16 2.12
CA ASN A 621 -8.45 14.80 1.03
C ASN A 621 -8.57 16.31 1.29
N ARG A 622 -7.42 16.95 1.47
CA ARG A 622 -7.26 18.36 1.81
C ARG A 622 -6.13 18.92 0.94
N ALA A 623 -6.42 19.83 0.01
CA ALA A 623 -5.41 20.30 -0.96
C ALA A 623 -4.10 20.83 -0.33
N ASN A 624 -4.19 21.50 0.83
CA ASN A 624 -3.02 21.99 1.57
C ASN A 624 -2.29 20.90 2.39
N GLY A 625 -2.75 19.65 2.31
CA GLY A 625 -2.21 18.52 3.03
C GLY A 625 -2.37 18.58 4.55
N ALA A 626 -1.68 17.67 5.22
CA ALA A 626 -1.54 17.61 6.66
C ALA A 626 -0.06 17.39 7.04
N SER A 627 0.32 17.63 8.29
CA SER A 627 1.65 17.33 8.80
C SER A 627 1.59 16.58 10.12
N LEU A 628 2.51 15.65 10.35
CA LEU A 628 2.60 14.92 11.61
C LEU A 628 3.23 15.78 12.72
N ALA A 629 2.69 15.66 13.95
CA ALA A 629 3.32 16.14 15.18
C ALA A 629 3.93 15.03 16.05
N ASP A 630 3.70 13.76 15.69
CA ASP A 630 4.35 12.59 16.30
C ASP A 630 4.35 11.42 15.30
N ASN A 631 5.05 10.33 15.63
CA ASN A 631 5.00 9.08 14.88
C ASN A 631 3.57 8.55 14.82
N LEU A 632 3.17 8.05 13.65
CA LEU A 632 1.84 7.49 13.44
C LEU A 632 1.94 6.10 12.81
N GLY A 633 1.31 5.11 13.44
CA GLY A 633 1.17 3.76 12.89
C GLY A 633 -0.20 3.55 12.24
N LEU A 634 -0.21 2.93 11.05
CA LEU A 634 -1.41 2.50 10.34
C LEU A 634 -1.41 0.97 10.19
N SER A 635 -2.47 0.31 10.65
CA SER A 635 -2.58 -1.15 10.54
C SER A 635 -3.06 -1.62 9.17
N ARG A 636 -3.69 -0.76 8.36
CA ARG A 636 -4.34 -1.19 7.11
C ARG A 636 -4.18 -0.25 5.90
N LEU A 637 -4.55 1.02 5.96
CA LEU A 637 -4.63 1.83 4.73
C LEU A 637 -4.22 3.29 4.94
N LEU A 638 -3.35 3.79 4.06
CA LEU A 638 -3.14 5.21 3.85
C LEU A 638 -3.83 5.62 2.54
N PHE A 639 -4.92 6.37 2.61
CA PHE A 639 -5.62 6.88 1.44
C PHE A 639 -5.25 8.36 1.18
N LEU A 640 -4.38 8.59 0.22
CA LEU A 640 -3.96 9.90 -0.26
C LEU A 640 -4.85 10.37 -1.43
N GLN A 641 -6.04 10.89 -1.14
CA GLN A 641 -6.96 11.41 -2.17
C GLN A 641 -6.57 12.80 -2.68
N ASN A 642 -6.20 13.75 -1.82
CA ASN A 642 -5.85 15.11 -2.23
C ASN A 642 -5.00 15.76 -1.14
N GLY A 643 -3.83 16.30 -1.50
CA GLY A 643 -2.86 16.90 -0.61
C GLY A 643 -1.89 15.93 0.05
N ASN A 644 -0.74 16.48 0.44
CA ASN A 644 0.35 15.69 0.97
C ASN A 644 0.22 15.43 2.47
N ILE A 645 0.85 14.36 2.95
CA ILE A 645 1.16 14.23 4.38
C ILE A 645 2.64 14.50 4.63
N SER A 646 2.94 15.64 5.23
CA SER A 646 4.29 16.06 5.63
C SER A 646 4.74 15.33 6.88
N LEU A 647 5.88 14.65 6.79
CA LEU A 647 6.43 13.83 7.87
C LEU A 647 7.13 14.64 8.97
N ASN A 648 7.65 15.81 8.64
CA ASN A 648 8.55 16.59 9.50
C ASN A 648 9.72 15.70 9.97
N THR A 649 9.86 15.50 11.28
CA THR A 649 10.85 14.62 11.90
C THR A 649 10.28 13.27 12.32
N PHE A 650 9.03 12.97 11.96
CA PHE A 650 8.26 11.82 12.44
C PHE A 650 8.07 10.76 11.37
N ASN A 651 7.97 9.50 11.79
CA ASN A 651 7.74 8.39 10.89
C ASN A 651 6.25 8.09 10.74
N LEU A 652 5.81 7.92 9.49
CA LEU A 652 4.53 7.29 9.17
C LEU A 652 4.78 5.81 8.92
N SER A 653 4.26 4.95 9.80
CA SER A 653 4.51 3.51 9.78
C SER A 653 3.31 2.74 9.26
N LEU A 654 3.53 1.81 8.34
CA LEU A 654 2.53 0.92 7.77
C LEU A 654 2.81 -0.51 8.24
N ALA A 655 1.81 -1.17 8.84
CA ALA A 655 1.91 -2.58 9.25
C ALA A 655 2.15 -3.52 8.05
N ASN A 656 2.44 -4.79 8.32
CA ASN A 656 2.75 -5.84 7.33
C ASN A 656 1.72 -5.97 6.21
N ASP A 657 0.43 -5.80 6.50
CA ASP A 657 -0.63 -5.96 5.49
C ASP A 657 -1.17 -4.61 4.99
N ALA A 658 -0.62 -3.50 5.52
CA ALA A 658 -1.10 -2.18 5.20
C ALA A 658 -0.70 -1.72 3.78
N SER A 659 -1.60 -1.00 3.11
CA SER A 659 -1.45 -0.49 1.74
C SER A 659 -1.55 1.03 1.67
N ILE A 660 -1.12 1.59 0.53
CA ILE A 660 -1.34 3.00 0.20
C ILE A 660 -2.25 3.06 -1.01
N PHE A 661 -3.34 3.80 -0.90
CA PHE A 661 -4.20 4.17 -2.02
C PHE A 661 -3.97 5.63 -2.35
N ASN A 662 -3.31 5.89 -3.48
CA ASN A 662 -3.01 7.24 -3.94
C ASN A 662 -3.54 7.42 -5.37
N PRO A 663 -4.82 7.82 -5.53
CA PRO A 663 -5.38 7.98 -6.86
C PRO A 663 -4.94 9.24 -7.60
N PHE A 664 -4.32 10.21 -6.93
CA PHE A 664 -3.91 11.49 -7.53
C PHE A 664 -2.47 11.85 -7.15
N PRO A 665 -1.49 11.07 -7.63
CA PRO A 665 -0.12 11.11 -7.10
C PRO A 665 0.60 12.45 -7.29
N THR A 666 0.24 13.25 -8.30
CA THR A 666 0.86 14.56 -8.53
C THR A 666 0.47 15.63 -7.51
N SER A 667 -0.65 15.42 -6.80
CA SER A 667 -1.19 16.38 -5.83
C SER A 667 -1.39 15.77 -4.45
N SER A 668 -0.93 14.54 -4.21
CA SER A 668 -1.23 13.79 -3.01
C SER A 668 -0.16 12.72 -2.80
N PHE A 669 0.77 12.92 -1.87
CA PHE A 669 1.82 11.95 -1.55
C PHE A 669 2.33 12.11 -0.12
N VAL A 670 3.11 11.15 0.37
CA VAL A 670 3.84 11.31 1.63
C VAL A 670 5.03 12.24 1.39
N GLU A 671 4.96 13.46 1.91
CA GLU A 671 6.01 14.45 1.73
C GLU A 671 7.11 14.27 2.78
N THR A 672 8.29 13.89 2.30
CA THR A 672 9.50 13.69 3.08
C THR A 672 10.19 15.03 3.37
N ASN A 673 9.48 15.94 4.05
CA ASN A 673 9.89 17.34 4.19
C ASN A 673 10.94 17.62 5.29
N GLY A 674 11.32 16.62 6.08
CA GLY A 674 12.37 16.66 7.09
C GLY A 674 13.08 15.32 7.24
N THR A 675 13.41 14.92 8.47
CA THR A 675 14.11 13.66 8.77
C THR A 675 13.19 12.45 8.95
N GLY A 676 11.88 12.65 8.94
CA GLY A 676 10.88 11.58 9.04
C GLY A 676 10.85 10.68 7.81
N ASN A 677 10.47 9.42 8.00
CA ASN A 677 10.45 8.41 6.94
C ASN A 677 9.06 7.79 6.77
N LEU A 678 8.75 7.38 5.54
CA LEU A 678 7.66 6.44 5.30
C LEU A 678 8.20 5.03 5.57
N ARG A 679 7.72 4.41 6.64
CA ARG A 679 8.14 3.09 7.10
C ARG A 679 7.14 2.02 6.70
N LYS A 680 7.60 0.92 6.12
CA LYS A 680 6.80 -0.29 5.89
C LYS A 680 7.36 -1.45 6.72
N TYR A 681 6.52 -2.03 7.56
CA TYR A 681 6.83 -3.29 8.25
C TYR A 681 6.59 -4.48 7.32
N TYR A 682 7.37 -5.54 7.50
CA TYR A 682 7.29 -6.78 6.75
C TYR A 682 7.24 -7.99 7.69
N SER A 683 6.51 -9.00 7.27
CA SER A 683 6.44 -10.34 7.86
C SER A 683 6.59 -11.37 6.74
N SER A 684 6.74 -12.65 7.09
CA SER A 684 6.82 -13.73 6.09
C SER A 684 5.56 -13.86 5.22
N ALA A 685 4.43 -13.26 5.65
CA ALA A 685 3.17 -13.22 4.89
C ALA A 685 2.99 -11.93 4.07
N SER A 686 3.90 -10.96 4.19
CA SER A 686 3.81 -9.69 3.45
C SER A 686 4.02 -9.89 1.95
N LEU A 687 3.34 -9.07 1.15
CA LEU A 687 3.64 -8.95 -0.27
C LEU A 687 5.06 -8.44 -0.44
N THR A 688 5.80 -9.01 -1.38
CA THR A 688 7.19 -8.66 -1.69
C THR A 688 7.33 -7.33 -2.42
N ALA A 689 6.25 -6.85 -3.06
CA ALA A 689 6.20 -5.56 -3.73
C ALA A 689 5.52 -4.52 -2.84
N PHE A 690 6.13 -3.34 -2.73
CA PHE A 690 5.52 -2.19 -2.07
C PHE A 690 5.86 -0.90 -2.81
N ASN A 691 4.84 -0.07 -3.07
CA ASN A 691 5.02 1.23 -3.69
C ASN A 691 5.04 2.32 -2.60
N TYR A 692 6.22 2.88 -2.33
CA TYR A 692 6.40 4.04 -1.48
C TYR A 692 5.94 5.29 -2.23
N ALA A 693 4.71 5.72 -1.95
CA ALA A 693 4.14 6.93 -2.53
C ALA A 693 4.70 8.21 -1.87
N ILE A 694 6.00 8.46 -2.03
CA ILE A 694 6.74 9.58 -1.43
C ILE A 694 7.05 10.72 -2.41
N GLY A 695 7.43 11.88 -1.88
CA GLY A 695 7.91 13.02 -2.66
C GLY A 695 8.50 14.16 -1.81
N LYS A 696 9.08 15.16 -2.47
CA LYS A 696 9.54 16.42 -1.86
C LYS A 696 9.37 17.54 -2.89
N GLY A 697 8.37 18.41 -2.70
CA GLY A 697 7.95 19.40 -3.71
C GLY A 697 7.25 18.80 -4.93
N ALA A 698 7.63 17.60 -5.39
CA ALA A 698 6.95 16.81 -6.40
C ALA A 698 6.99 15.32 -6.05
N TYR A 699 6.02 14.56 -6.59
CA TYR A 699 5.88 13.12 -6.41
C TYR A 699 7.04 12.37 -7.04
N SER A 700 7.73 11.56 -6.23
CA SER A 700 8.91 10.82 -6.67
C SER A 700 8.94 9.46 -6.00
N PRO A 701 8.03 8.57 -6.41
CA PRO A 701 7.80 7.31 -5.72
C PRO A 701 8.97 6.37 -5.87
N VAL A 702 9.04 5.40 -4.97
CA VAL A 702 9.89 4.22 -5.18
C VAL A 702 9.05 2.96 -5.05
N GLN A 703 9.02 2.16 -6.10
CA GLN A 703 8.54 0.81 -6.02
C GLN A 703 9.70 -0.09 -5.62
N VAL A 704 9.59 -0.73 -4.47
CA VAL A 704 10.53 -1.73 -3.99
C VAL A 704 9.93 -3.10 -4.20
N PHE A 705 10.72 -4.00 -4.74
CA PHE A 705 10.36 -5.40 -4.83
C PHE A 705 11.44 -6.27 -4.24
N PHE A 706 11.08 -7.15 -3.31
CA PHE A 706 11.98 -8.17 -2.77
C PHE A 706 11.87 -9.47 -3.57
N SER A 707 12.97 -9.88 -4.22
CA SER A 707 13.06 -11.20 -4.88
C SER A 707 13.46 -12.30 -3.90
N GLN A 708 14.11 -11.93 -2.79
CA GLN A 708 14.42 -12.78 -1.65
C GLN A 708 14.62 -11.90 -0.40
N TRP A 709 14.39 -12.47 0.77
CA TRP A 709 14.66 -11.82 2.07
C TRP A 709 14.85 -12.85 3.18
N THR A 710 15.38 -12.39 4.31
CA THR A 710 15.23 -13.03 5.63
C THR A 710 14.77 -11.96 6.59
N LEU A 711 13.70 -12.24 7.33
CA LEU A 711 13.01 -11.26 8.19
C LEU A 711 13.05 -11.69 9.66
N THR A 712 13.35 -10.77 10.57
CA THR A 712 13.10 -10.92 12.01
C THR A 712 11.78 -10.27 12.41
N PRO A 713 11.17 -10.62 13.56
CA PRO A 713 9.97 -9.92 14.05
C PRO A 713 10.20 -8.40 14.12
N GLY A 714 9.25 -7.63 13.57
CA GLY A 714 9.36 -6.18 13.50
C GLY A 714 10.29 -5.65 12.41
N ALA A 715 10.67 -6.48 11.42
CA ALA A 715 11.45 -6.04 10.26
C ALA A 715 10.75 -4.91 9.49
N TYR A 716 11.51 -3.90 9.08
CA TYR A 716 10.99 -2.76 8.32
C TYR A 716 11.99 -2.20 7.32
N LEU A 717 11.46 -1.48 6.34
CA LEU A 717 12.19 -0.62 5.41
C LEU A 717 11.58 0.79 5.45
N ASP A 718 12.45 1.78 5.58
CA ASP A 718 12.17 3.21 5.55
C ASP A 718 12.57 3.76 4.19
N ALA A 719 11.72 4.62 3.62
CA ALA A 719 12.02 5.37 2.40
C ALA A 719 11.88 6.88 2.61
N ASN A 720 12.84 7.64 2.07
CA ASN A 720 12.85 9.10 2.05
C ASN A 720 13.42 9.62 0.72
N THR A 721 13.03 10.82 0.29
CA THR A 721 13.54 11.46 -0.92
C THR A 721 13.87 12.94 -0.71
N LYS A 722 14.90 13.44 -1.38
CA LYS A 722 15.36 14.83 -1.29
C LYS A 722 15.38 15.48 -2.66
N ASN A 723 14.79 16.66 -2.78
CA ASN A 723 14.75 17.46 -4.01
C ASN A 723 15.95 18.42 -4.10
N VAL A 724 17.14 17.81 -4.17
CA VAL A 724 18.44 18.46 -4.36
C VAL A 724 19.33 17.49 -5.14
N ILE A 725 20.39 17.99 -5.78
CA ILE A 725 21.44 17.12 -6.32
C ILE A 725 22.09 16.35 -5.17
N HIS A 726 22.41 15.07 -5.38
CA HIS A 726 23.15 14.31 -4.39
C HIS A 726 24.54 14.94 -4.15
N PRO A 727 25.04 15.07 -2.90
CA PRO A 727 26.30 15.76 -2.61
C PRO A 727 27.54 15.20 -3.35
N TYR A 728 27.50 13.92 -3.72
CA TYR A 728 28.57 13.23 -4.45
C TYR A 728 28.28 13.05 -5.95
N ASN A 729 27.20 13.62 -6.48
CA ASN A 729 26.94 13.63 -7.91
C ASN A 729 27.65 14.84 -8.54
N ASN A 730 28.68 14.59 -9.34
CA ASN A 730 29.54 15.64 -9.93
C ASN A 730 29.06 16.11 -11.31
N CYS A 731 27.89 15.65 -11.78
CA CYS A 731 27.32 16.08 -13.04
C CYS A 731 26.91 17.56 -13.03
N THR A 732 27.27 18.29 -14.09
CA THR A 732 26.89 19.71 -14.26
C THR A 732 25.80 19.96 -15.29
N ASN A 733 25.60 19.03 -16.24
CA ASN A 733 24.72 19.23 -17.39
C ASN A 733 23.54 18.26 -17.36
N ASP A 734 23.78 16.95 -17.38
CA ASP A 734 22.75 15.92 -17.45
C ASP A 734 22.63 15.23 -16.09
N TYR A 735 21.62 15.56 -15.27
CA TYR A 735 21.40 14.91 -13.97
C TYR A 735 20.01 15.11 -13.39
N LEU A 736 19.69 14.32 -12.36
CA LEU A 736 18.50 14.50 -11.54
C LEU A 736 18.84 15.34 -10.30
N LYS A 737 18.08 16.42 -10.08
CA LYS A 737 18.04 17.17 -8.82
C LYS A 737 17.19 16.42 -7.77
N ARG A 738 17.45 15.13 -7.62
CA ARG A 738 16.66 14.22 -6.79
C ARG A 738 17.53 13.06 -6.35
N PHE A 739 17.39 12.67 -5.09
CA PHE A 739 17.91 11.39 -4.63
C PHE A 739 17.02 10.75 -3.58
N TRP A 740 17.13 9.43 -3.45
CA TRP A 740 16.37 8.62 -2.51
C TRP A 740 17.31 7.95 -1.52
N THR A 741 16.84 7.79 -0.29
CA THR A 741 17.58 7.14 0.78
C THR A 741 16.71 6.09 1.43
N PHE A 742 17.30 4.95 1.77
CA PHE A 742 16.63 3.86 2.47
C PHE A 742 17.33 3.51 3.78
N ASN A 743 16.55 3.12 4.79
CA ASN A 743 17.08 2.53 6.02
C ASN A 743 16.27 1.29 6.37
N GLN A 744 16.94 0.19 6.70
CA GLN A 744 16.29 -1.07 7.04
C GLN A 744 16.67 -1.56 8.43
N SER A 745 15.77 -2.33 9.04
CA SER A 745 16.03 -3.07 10.28
C SER A 745 15.39 -4.44 10.18
N GLY A 746 16.09 -5.48 10.65
CA GLY A 746 15.56 -6.85 10.67
C GLY A 746 15.36 -7.51 9.30
N ILE A 747 15.86 -6.90 8.22
CA ILE A 747 15.87 -7.47 6.86
C ILE A 747 17.33 -7.78 6.48
N THR A 748 17.63 -9.07 6.25
CA THR A 748 18.97 -9.55 5.85
C THR A 748 18.87 -10.47 4.63
N SER A 749 20.01 -10.78 4.00
CA SER A 749 20.09 -11.71 2.86
C SER A 749 19.04 -11.44 1.77
N TYR A 750 18.78 -10.16 1.50
CA TYR A 750 17.77 -9.76 0.53
C TYR A 750 18.38 -9.45 -0.82
N SER A 751 17.55 -9.53 -1.85
CA SER A 751 17.81 -8.91 -3.16
C SER A 751 16.55 -8.19 -3.58
N THR A 752 16.70 -6.96 -4.07
CA THR A 752 15.55 -6.15 -4.51
C THR A 752 15.71 -5.57 -5.91
N ASN A 753 14.60 -5.42 -6.60
CA ASN A 753 14.48 -4.71 -7.87
C ASN A 753 13.63 -3.46 -7.67
N ASN A 754 14.24 -2.30 -7.81
CA ASN A 754 13.65 -1.04 -7.40
C ASN A 754 13.41 -0.16 -8.61
N THR A 755 12.25 0.48 -8.68
CA THR A 755 11.91 1.49 -9.69
C THR A 755 11.71 2.83 -9.02
N PHE A 756 12.51 3.81 -9.43
CA PHE A 756 12.52 5.17 -8.90
C PHE A 756 11.85 6.11 -9.89
N GLY A 757 10.69 6.64 -9.54
CA GLY A 757 9.99 7.62 -10.35
C GLY A 757 10.40 9.04 -9.97
N TYR A 758 10.59 9.91 -10.94
CA TYR A 758 10.92 11.33 -10.74
C TYR A 758 9.96 12.23 -11.54
N ASP A 759 9.97 13.52 -11.25
CA ASP A 759 9.17 14.51 -11.97
C ASP A 759 9.99 15.19 -13.07
N ASN A 760 9.35 15.74 -14.10
CA ASN A 760 10.04 16.53 -15.13
C ASN A 760 10.85 17.70 -14.55
N GLY A 761 10.37 18.29 -13.45
CA GLY A 761 11.08 19.37 -12.75
C GLY A 761 12.37 18.92 -12.05
N ASP A 762 12.62 17.62 -11.92
CA ASP A 762 13.87 17.09 -11.37
C ASP A 762 15.00 17.02 -12.41
N ILE A 763 14.68 17.10 -13.71
CA ILE A 763 15.63 16.90 -14.80
C ILE A 763 16.43 18.19 -15.04
N VAL A 764 17.75 18.05 -15.06
CA VAL A 764 18.67 19.06 -15.57
C VAL A 764 19.37 18.48 -16.79
N GLY A 765 19.34 19.22 -17.91
CA GLY A 765 19.96 18.81 -19.18
C GLY A 765 19.09 17.92 -20.06
N THR A 766 19.73 17.00 -20.77
CA THR A 766 19.09 16.06 -21.71
C THR A 766 18.77 14.76 -21.00
N GLU A 767 17.48 14.50 -20.76
CA GLU A 767 17.01 13.32 -20.01
C GLU A 767 17.53 11.98 -20.59
N ALA A 768 17.57 11.85 -21.92
CA ALA A 768 18.04 10.64 -22.59
C ALA A 768 19.52 10.30 -22.28
N ASN A 769 20.30 11.26 -21.79
CA ASN A 769 21.69 11.05 -21.38
C ASN A 769 21.83 10.66 -19.91
N ILE A 770 20.75 10.67 -19.12
CA ILE A 770 20.78 10.39 -17.69
C ILE A 770 20.68 8.88 -17.46
N TYR A 771 21.48 8.38 -16.53
CA TYR A 771 21.53 6.98 -16.10
C TYR A 771 21.15 6.93 -14.62
N GLY A 772 20.33 5.93 -14.25
CA GLY A 772 20.09 5.63 -12.85
C GLY A 772 21.37 5.15 -12.16
N ALA A 773 21.61 5.56 -10.93
CA ALA A 773 22.83 5.21 -10.20
C ALA A 773 22.57 4.94 -8.71
N GLU A 774 23.41 4.09 -8.12
CA GLU A 774 23.46 3.79 -6.70
C GLU A 774 24.79 4.28 -6.11
N TRP A 775 24.74 4.99 -5.00
CA TRP A 775 25.89 5.40 -4.21
C TRP A 775 26.07 4.44 -3.04
N ASN A 776 27.19 3.70 -2.98
CA ASN A 776 27.41 2.72 -1.92
C ASN A 776 28.01 3.29 -0.62
N GLY A 777 28.25 4.61 -0.56
CA GLY A 777 29.00 5.29 0.49
C GLY A 777 30.42 5.72 0.09
N ILE A 778 30.95 5.18 -1.01
CA ILE A 778 32.33 5.35 -1.49
C ILE A 778 32.37 5.70 -2.99
N SER A 779 31.57 5.01 -3.80
CA SER A 779 31.54 5.17 -5.25
C SER A 779 30.12 5.00 -5.81
N TRP A 780 29.90 5.56 -7.00
CA TRP A 780 28.66 5.35 -7.76
C TRP A 780 28.76 4.14 -8.68
N THR A 781 27.69 3.36 -8.74
CA THR A 781 27.45 2.34 -9.75
C THR A 781 26.31 2.79 -10.65
N THR A 782 26.54 2.90 -11.96
CA THR A 782 25.51 3.26 -12.94
C THR A 782 24.78 2.03 -13.46
N PHE A 783 23.48 2.16 -13.70
CA PHE A 783 22.57 1.13 -14.23
C PHE A 783 22.11 1.52 -15.65
N SER A 784 20.91 1.12 -16.06
CA SER A 784 20.35 1.48 -17.37
C SER A 784 20.06 2.99 -17.47
N PRO A 785 20.02 3.54 -18.71
CA PRO A 785 19.47 4.87 -18.95
C PRO A 785 18.08 5.01 -18.32
N VAL A 786 17.74 6.24 -17.94
CA VAL A 786 16.40 6.53 -17.47
C VAL A 786 15.37 6.32 -18.59
N ASN A 787 14.15 5.95 -18.22
CA ASN A 787 13.02 5.87 -19.13
C ASN A 787 12.37 7.26 -19.27
N ALA A 788 12.75 7.99 -20.31
CA ALA A 788 12.23 9.34 -20.56
C ALA A 788 10.73 9.41 -20.85
N ALA A 789 10.11 8.32 -21.33
CA ALA A 789 8.67 8.31 -21.59
C ALA A 789 7.84 8.16 -20.29
N GLY A 790 8.43 7.55 -19.27
CA GLY A 790 7.77 7.24 -17.99
C GLY A 790 8.34 7.96 -16.77
N ASN A 791 9.39 8.76 -16.95
CA ASN A 791 10.13 9.47 -15.90
C ASN A 791 10.53 8.55 -14.73
N PHE A 792 11.21 7.45 -15.05
CA PHE A 792 11.72 6.55 -14.01
C PHE A 792 13.05 5.91 -14.41
N PHE A 793 13.80 5.42 -13.43
CA PHE A 793 14.90 4.49 -13.66
C PHE A 793 14.79 3.28 -12.76
N LYS A 794 15.49 2.21 -13.13
CA LYS A 794 15.49 0.96 -12.39
C LYS A 794 16.88 0.66 -11.84
N VAL A 795 16.90 0.07 -10.64
CA VAL A 795 18.09 -0.46 -10.00
C VAL A 795 17.77 -1.88 -9.56
N ASN A 796 18.41 -2.86 -10.19
CA ASN A 796 18.11 -4.28 -10.02
C ASN A 796 19.20 -4.98 -9.20
N ASN A 797 18.83 -6.07 -8.53
CA ASN A 797 19.72 -6.91 -7.70
C ASN A 797 20.40 -6.17 -6.53
N VAL A 798 19.70 -5.23 -5.90
CA VAL A 798 20.20 -4.51 -4.72
C VAL A 798 20.25 -5.45 -3.52
N THR A 799 21.43 -5.67 -2.96
CA THR A 799 21.67 -6.52 -1.77
C THR A 799 22.01 -5.74 -0.50
N ALA A 800 22.16 -4.42 -0.64
CA ALA A 800 22.31 -3.49 0.46
C ALA A 800 21.63 -2.17 0.09
N TYR A 801 20.68 -1.70 0.89
CA TYR A 801 20.05 -0.40 0.69
C TYR A 801 21.02 0.73 0.99
N LYS A 802 21.06 1.68 0.06
CA LYS A 802 21.93 2.87 0.10
C LYS A 802 21.19 4.10 -0.42
N GLU A 803 21.90 4.97 -1.16
CA GLU A 803 21.36 6.18 -1.75
C GLU A 803 21.33 6.05 -3.28
N TYR A 804 20.32 6.62 -3.93
CA TYR A 804 20.08 6.45 -5.36
C TYR A 804 19.79 7.80 -6.03
N SER A 805 20.29 8.03 -7.25
CA SER A 805 20.06 9.26 -8.01
C SER A 805 20.21 8.99 -9.52
N GLY A 806 20.25 10.04 -10.33
CA GLY A 806 20.51 9.94 -11.77
C GLY A 806 21.49 11.01 -12.26
N GLY A 807 22.31 10.65 -13.23
CA GLY A 807 23.31 11.54 -13.83
C GLY A 807 23.82 11.01 -15.15
N GLY A 808 24.43 11.90 -15.94
CA GLY A 808 25.13 11.55 -17.16
C GLY A 808 26.15 10.47 -16.85
N GLN A 809 26.12 9.36 -17.59
CA GLN A 809 26.88 8.13 -17.28
C GLN A 809 28.27 8.47 -16.76
N PHE A 810 28.98 9.29 -17.53
CA PHE A 810 30.36 9.72 -17.37
C PHE A 810 30.68 10.62 -16.17
N CYS A 811 29.72 11.41 -15.70
CA CYS A 811 29.94 12.34 -14.59
C CYS A 811 29.39 11.84 -13.26
N ILE A 812 28.43 10.89 -13.27
CA ILE A 812 27.92 10.29 -12.04
C ILE A 812 28.75 9.07 -11.62
N GLY A 813 29.28 8.27 -12.54
CA GLY A 813 30.02 7.03 -12.24
C GLY A 813 31.54 7.20 -12.05
N ASP A 814 32.18 6.23 -11.37
CA ASP A 814 33.64 6.06 -11.38
C ASP A 814 34.07 5.19 -12.57
N PHE A 815 34.73 5.78 -13.58
CA PHE A 815 35.20 5.05 -14.76
C PHE A 815 36.62 4.54 -14.56
N GLY A 816 36.79 3.23 -14.68
CA GLY A 816 38.09 2.56 -14.72
C GLY A 816 38.61 2.40 -16.13
N THR A 817 39.10 3.48 -16.75
CA THR A 817 39.82 3.37 -18.02
C THR A 817 41.09 2.56 -17.79
N VAL A 818 41.27 1.49 -18.57
CA VAL A 818 42.39 0.57 -18.41
C VAL A 818 43.50 0.89 -19.40
N ILE A 819 44.74 0.94 -18.93
CA ILE A 819 45.96 0.97 -19.75
C ILE A 819 46.50 -0.45 -19.80
N ASN A 820 46.39 -1.09 -20.97
CA ASN A 820 46.89 -2.43 -21.22
C ASN A 820 48.06 -2.35 -22.19
N ILE A 821 49.28 -2.28 -21.67
CA ILE A 821 50.48 -2.04 -22.46
C ILE A 821 51.62 -3.00 -22.11
N LYS A 822 52.54 -3.15 -23.05
CA LYS A 822 53.78 -3.89 -22.88
C LYS A 822 54.98 -3.04 -23.30
N VAL A 823 56.01 -3.05 -22.47
CA VAL A 823 57.25 -2.30 -22.66
C VAL A 823 58.44 -3.08 -22.08
N TYR A 824 59.59 -3.01 -22.74
CA TYR A 824 60.85 -3.51 -22.18
C TYR A 824 61.78 -2.36 -21.82
N LEU A 825 62.61 -2.60 -20.82
CA LEU A 825 63.67 -1.72 -20.36
C LEU A 825 65.00 -2.32 -20.81
N GLU A 826 65.83 -1.55 -21.54
CA GLU A 826 67.10 -2.06 -22.08
C GLU A 826 68.04 -2.61 -21.00
N GLY A 827 68.09 -1.93 -19.85
CA GLY A 827 68.93 -2.30 -18.71
C GLY A 827 68.76 -3.75 -18.24
N PRO A 828 67.56 -4.12 -17.75
CA PRO A 828 67.30 -5.44 -17.20
C PRO A 828 67.06 -6.52 -18.28
N TYR A 829 66.99 -6.18 -19.57
CA TYR A 829 66.69 -7.16 -20.62
C TYR A 829 67.80 -8.21 -20.76
N ILE A 830 67.42 -9.49 -20.70
CA ILE A 830 68.36 -10.63 -20.74
C ILE A 830 68.17 -11.54 -21.97
N GLY A 831 67.31 -11.15 -22.91
CA GLY A 831 66.98 -11.94 -24.11
C GLY A 831 65.75 -12.81 -23.95
N GLY A 832 65.25 -13.36 -25.07
CA GLY A 832 64.09 -14.26 -25.06
C GLY A 832 62.76 -13.61 -24.66
N GLY A 833 62.69 -12.28 -24.62
CA GLY A 833 61.51 -11.55 -24.13
C GLY A 833 61.42 -11.46 -22.61
N LEU A 834 62.54 -11.62 -21.89
CA LEU A 834 62.57 -11.58 -20.43
C LEU A 834 63.52 -10.47 -19.91
N MET A 835 63.15 -9.91 -18.76
CA MET A 835 63.92 -8.96 -17.96
C MET A 835 64.25 -9.55 -16.60
N ARG A 836 65.44 -9.24 -16.07
CA ARG A 836 65.82 -9.67 -14.72
C ARG A 836 64.98 -9.00 -13.64
N THR A 837 64.78 -9.72 -12.54
CA THR A 837 63.99 -9.27 -11.38
C THR A 837 64.82 -9.23 -10.09
N ASN A 838 66.16 -9.18 -10.21
CA ASN A 838 67.12 -9.21 -9.08
C ASN A 838 66.79 -8.17 -8.00
N ILE A 839 66.48 -6.93 -8.41
CA ILE A 839 66.16 -5.84 -7.48
C ILE A 839 64.88 -6.11 -6.65
N ASN A 840 63.95 -6.90 -7.17
CA ASN A 840 62.76 -7.35 -6.45
C ASN A 840 63.09 -8.52 -5.51
N SER A 841 63.83 -9.53 -5.99
CA SER A 841 64.26 -10.66 -5.15
C SER A 841 65.15 -10.24 -3.98
N ASP A 842 65.91 -9.17 -4.15
CA ASP A 842 66.79 -8.61 -3.13
C ASP A 842 66.05 -7.63 -2.19
N GLY A 843 64.73 -7.42 -2.41
CA GLY A 843 63.88 -6.57 -1.57
C GLY A 843 64.20 -5.09 -1.65
N LEU A 844 64.80 -4.63 -2.75
CA LEU A 844 65.29 -3.26 -2.89
C LEU A 844 64.25 -2.30 -3.48
N ILE A 845 63.24 -2.78 -4.20
CA ILE A 845 62.17 -1.91 -4.74
C ILE A 845 61.36 -1.30 -3.58
N PRO A 846 61.18 0.03 -3.50
CA PRO A 846 60.44 0.67 -2.42
C PRO A 846 58.96 0.31 -2.48
N SER A 847 58.33 0.15 -1.31
CA SER A 847 56.90 -0.14 -1.19
C SER A 847 56.01 1.04 -1.60
N ALA A 848 56.52 2.27 -1.56
CA ALA A 848 55.88 3.47 -2.10
C ALA A 848 56.49 3.84 -3.47
N GLN A 849 55.66 4.38 -4.36
CA GLN A 849 56.08 4.81 -5.69
C GLN A 849 57.20 5.89 -5.64
N PRO A 850 58.24 5.83 -6.51
CA PRO A 850 59.44 6.68 -6.42
C PRO A 850 59.36 8.01 -7.19
N TYR A 851 58.21 8.36 -7.73
CA TYR A 851 58.01 9.45 -8.68
C TYR A 851 57.62 10.81 -8.07
N ASN A 852 57.40 10.87 -6.75
CA ASN A 852 57.10 12.11 -6.00
C ASN A 852 58.29 13.10 -5.86
N THR A 853 59.52 12.62 -6.03
CA THR A 853 60.76 13.43 -6.06
C THR A 853 61.58 13.19 -7.34
N SER A 854 60.93 12.67 -8.39
CA SER A 854 61.54 12.32 -9.68
C SER A 854 61.37 13.42 -10.73
N GLN A 855 61.96 13.22 -11.91
CA GLN A 855 61.74 14.05 -13.10
C GLN A 855 60.26 14.23 -13.51
N TYR A 856 59.35 13.35 -13.05
CA TYR A 856 57.92 13.46 -13.35
C TYR A 856 57.12 14.26 -12.32
N ASN A 857 57.69 14.56 -11.14
CA ASN A 857 57.02 15.26 -10.03
C ASN A 857 55.59 14.75 -9.74
N TYR A 858 55.43 13.43 -9.73
CA TYR A 858 54.13 12.78 -9.56
C TYR A 858 53.82 12.54 -8.08
N ASN A 859 52.94 13.37 -7.52
CA ASN A 859 52.51 13.33 -6.12
C ASN A 859 51.50 12.21 -5.79
N GLY A 860 51.47 11.12 -6.56
CA GLY A 860 50.64 9.96 -6.27
C GLY A 860 51.01 9.29 -4.96
N THR A 861 50.07 8.55 -4.38
CA THR A 861 50.22 7.89 -3.06
C THR A 861 50.23 6.37 -3.16
N GLU A 862 50.51 5.82 -4.34
CA GLU A 862 50.53 4.38 -4.58
C GLU A 862 51.54 3.68 -3.65
N PHE A 863 51.05 2.65 -2.98
CA PHE A 863 51.78 1.88 -1.99
C PHE A 863 51.32 0.43 -1.98
N VAL A 864 52.25 -0.51 -1.77
CA VAL A 864 51.96 -1.93 -1.56
C VAL A 864 52.64 -2.46 -0.31
N GLY A 865 52.00 -3.39 0.40
CA GLY A 865 52.60 -4.05 1.56
C GLY A 865 53.80 -4.95 1.21
N SER A 866 53.85 -5.45 -0.03
CA SER A 866 54.94 -6.24 -0.59
C SER A 866 54.92 -6.14 -2.11
N ILE A 867 56.08 -6.04 -2.74
CA ILE A 867 56.18 -6.00 -4.21
C ILE A 867 55.80 -7.37 -4.79
N PRO A 868 54.88 -7.45 -5.78
CA PRO A 868 54.50 -8.72 -6.38
C PRO A 868 55.66 -9.47 -7.04
N ALA A 869 55.60 -10.81 -7.06
CA ALA A 869 56.62 -11.64 -7.71
C ALA A 869 56.70 -11.34 -9.21
N GLY A 870 57.90 -11.43 -9.80
CA GLY A 870 58.12 -11.19 -11.23
C GLY A 870 58.06 -9.72 -11.66
N VAL A 871 57.89 -8.77 -10.73
CA VAL A 871 58.06 -7.33 -10.99
C VAL A 871 59.54 -7.01 -11.18
N VAL A 872 59.85 -6.22 -12.21
CA VAL A 872 61.19 -5.69 -12.51
C VAL A 872 61.39 -4.36 -11.80
N ASP A 873 60.44 -3.42 -11.93
CA ASP A 873 60.45 -2.14 -11.22
C ASP A 873 59.09 -1.41 -11.31
N TRP A 874 58.98 -0.27 -10.63
CA TRP A 874 57.94 0.75 -10.84
C TRP A 874 58.08 1.43 -12.20
N VAL A 875 56.96 1.75 -12.85
CA VAL A 875 56.86 2.62 -14.03
C VAL A 875 55.88 3.76 -13.78
N TYR A 876 56.16 4.91 -14.38
CA TYR A 876 55.28 6.08 -14.40
C TYR A 876 54.41 6.03 -15.65
N LEU A 877 53.10 6.19 -15.48
CA LEU A 877 52.15 6.28 -16.58
C LEU A 877 51.48 7.63 -16.59
N GLU A 878 51.30 8.18 -17.78
CA GLU A 878 50.53 9.39 -18.02
C GLU A 878 49.71 9.24 -19.31
N ILE A 879 48.49 9.76 -19.31
CA ILE A 879 47.66 9.86 -20.52
C ILE A 879 47.42 11.31 -20.93
N ARG A 880 47.39 11.55 -22.25
CA ARG A 880 47.21 12.87 -22.86
C ARG A 880 46.13 12.84 -23.93
N SER A 881 45.40 13.94 -24.10
CA SER A 881 44.38 14.10 -25.15
C SER A 881 44.96 14.56 -26.49
N SER A 882 46.20 15.06 -26.52
CA SER A 882 46.93 15.43 -27.73
C SER A 882 48.41 15.04 -27.60
N ASP A 883 49.10 14.91 -28.73
CA ASP A 883 50.51 14.50 -28.81
C ASP A 883 51.47 15.52 -28.18
N ASN A 884 51.11 16.80 -28.19
CA ASN A 884 51.86 17.89 -27.55
C ASN A 884 51.18 18.45 -26.29
N GLY A 885 50.20 17.74 -25.73
CA GLY A 885 49.43 18.19 -24.57
C GLY A 885 50.13 17.95 -23.23
N VAL A 886 49.49 18.41 -22.15
CA VAL A 886 49.82 17.99 -20.77
C VAL A 886 49.00 16.76 -20.39
N ALA A 887 49.37 16.11 -19.28
CA ALA A 887 48.57 15.08 -18.65
C ALA A 887 47.12 15.52 -18.43
N ILE A 888 46.18 14.62 -18.66
CA ILE A 888 44.79 14.84 -18.25
C ILE A 888 44.72 14.84 -16.71
N PRO A 889 43.90 15.72 -16.07
CA PRO A 889 43.68 15.66 -14.63
C PRO A 889 43.25 14.25 -14.17
N GLY A 890 43.97 13.68 -13.21
CA GLY A 890 43.75 12.30 -12.75
C GLY A 890 44.34 11.21 -13.68
N GLY A 891 44.90 11.58 -14.83
CA GLY A 891 45.47 10.69 -15.84
C GLY A 891 46.91 10.26 -15.60
N ARG A 892 47.42 10.39 -14.38
CA ARG A 892 48.78 9.97 -13.99
C ARG A 892 48.70 8.88 -12.94
N ARG A 893 49.52 7.84 -13.06
CA ARG A 893 49.54 6.69 -12.15
C ARG A 893 50.90 6.02 -12.10
N ALA A 894 51.32 5.56 -10.93
CA ALA A 894 52.45 4.64 -10.80
C ALA A 894 51.96 3.18 -10.90
N ALA A 895 52.71 2.36 -11.63
CA ALA A 895 52.39 0.96 -11.90
C ALA A 895 53.65 0.09 -11.87
N PHE A 896 53.52 -1.21 -12.14
CA PHE A 896 54.66 -2.13 -12.21
C PHE A 896 54.90 -2.63 -13.62
N VAL A 897 56.16 -2.82 -13.99
CA VAL A 897 56.54 -3.60 -15.19
C VAL A 897 57.06 -4.97 -14.77
N LYS A 898 56.60 -6.02 -15.46
CA LYS A 898 56.92 -7.42 -15.20
C LYS A 898 58.07 -7.92 -16.05
N GLU A 899 58.63 -9.08 -15.70
CA GLU A 899 59.75 -9.70 -16.42
C GLU A 899 59.45 -9.97 -17.90
N ASP A 900 58.19 -10.21 -18.25
CA ASP A 900 57.74 -10.40 -19.63
C ASP A 900 57.39 -9.08 -20.36
N GLY A 901 57.64 -7.93 -19.73
CA GLY A 901 57.35 -6.60 -20.24
C GLY A 901 55.91 -6.12 -20.06
N SER A 902 54.99 -6.96 -19.54
CA SER A 902 53.62 -6.50 -19.25
C SER A 902 53.63 -5.41 -18.16
N VAL A 903 52.83 -4.36 -18.35
CA VAL A 903 52.62 -3.32 -17.34
C VAL A 903 51.31 -3.59 -16.62
N VAL A 904 51.39 -3.75 -15.30
CA VAL A 904 50.30 -4.20 -14.43
C VAL A 904 50.07 -3.23 -13.27
N ASP A 905 48.86 -3.24 -12.75
CA ASP A 905 48.46 -2.48 -11.56
C ASP A 905 49.12 -3.05 -10.29
N LEU A 906 48.81 -2.45 -9.14
CA LEU A 906 49.42 -2.78 -7.85
C LEU A 906 49.16 -4.21 -7.36
N ASP A 907 48.20 -4.91 -7.96
CA ASP A 907 47.95 -6.34 -7.70
C ASP A 907 48.95 -7.27 -8.40
N GLY A 908 49.78 -6.75 -9.31
CA GLY A 908 50.80 -7.50 -10.04
C GLY A 908 50.29 -8.42 -11.14
N LEU A 909 49.00 -8.32 -11.50
CA LEU A 909 48.31 -9.22 -12.43
C LEU A 909 47.48 -8.48 -13.48
N ASN A 910 46.64 -7.53 -13.06
CA ASN A 910 45.69 -6.88 -13.95
C ASN A 910 46.32 -5.68 -14.67
N PRO A 911 45.88 -5.35 -15.90
CA PRO A 911 46.21 -4.08 -16.54
C PRO A 911 45.85 -2.87 -15.67
N VAL A 912 46.56 -1.76 -15.86
CA VAL A 912 46.49 -0.60 -14.96
C VAL A 912 45.16 0.14 -15.11
N LYS A 913 44.38 0.26 -14.03
CA LYS A 913 43.12 1.00 -14.04
C LYS A 913 43.35 2.46 -13.63
N ILE A 914 42.92 3.44 -14.42
CA ILE A 914 42.86 4.85 -14.01
C ILE A 914 41.39 5.23 -13.76
N THR A 915 41.10 5.60 -12.52
CA THR A 915 39.78 6.02 -12.04
C THR A 915 39.49 7.47 -12.42
N GLY A 916 38.23 7.81 -12.69
CA GLY A 916 37.81 9.17 -13.05
C GLY A 916 38.21 9.61 -14.47
N ILE A 917 38.68 8.68 -15.32
CA ILE A 917 39.01 8.96 -16.72
C ILE A 917 37.99 8.28 -17.63
N LEU A 918 37.44 9.05 -18.57
CA LEU A 918 36.46 8.57 -19.54
C LEU A 918 37.11 7.70 -20.63
N PRO A 919 36.42 6.67 -21.15
CA PRO A 919 36.85 5.99 -22.37
C PRO A 919 37.04 6.98 -23.52
N GLY A 920 38.10 6.79 -24.31
CA GLY A 920 38.47 7.73 -25.35
C GLY A 920 39.79 7.38 -26.02
N ASN A 921 40.20 8.22 -26.97
CA ASN A 921 41.48 8.07 -27.66
C ASN A 921 42.53 8.93 -26.96
N TYR A 922 43.57 8.31 -26.43
CA TYR A 922 44.60 8.97 -25.64
C TYR A 922 46.01 8.56 -26.05
N TYR A 923 46.94 9.49 -25.98
CA TYR A 923 48.36 9.15 -26.04
C TYR A 923 48.79 8.62 -24.68
N VAL A 924 49.46 7.46 -24.67
CA VAL A 924 49.96 6.84 -23.43
C VAL A 924 51.47 7.07 -23.35
N VAL A 925 51.90 7.70 -22.27
CA VAL A 925 53.30 7.95 -21.93
C VAL A 925 53.74 6.94 -20.88
N VAL A 926 54.90 6.34 -21.10
CA VAL A 926 55.56 5.45 -20.14
C VAL A 926 56.90 6.06 -19.76
N GLY A 927 57.09 6.29 -18.48
CA GLY A 927 58.33 6.77 -17.89
C GLY A 927 58.92 5.76 -16.91
N HIS A 928 60.23 5.82 -16.76
CA HIS A 928 60.96 5.05 -15.76
C HIS A 928 61.96 5.94 -15.03
N ARG A 929 62.55 5.45 -13.93
CA ARG A 929 63.45 6.24 -13.07
C ARG A 929 64.78 6.62 -13.72
N ASN A 930 65.27 5.80 -14.65
CA ASN A 930 66.60 5.92 -15.28
C ASN A 930 66.62 5.51 -16.77
N HIS A 931 65.46 5.49 -17.41
CA HIS A 931 65.31 5.28 -18.85
C HIS A 931 64.57 6.45 -19.48
N LEU A 932 64.86 6.75 -20.75
CA LEU A 932 64.16 7.81 -21.47
C LEU A 932 62.68 7.44 -21.65
N PRO A 933 61.72 8.33 -21.31
CA PRO A 933 60.30 8.05 -21.47
C PRO A 933 59.92 7.95 -22.95
N ILE A 934 58.90 7.13 -23.21
CA ILE A 934 58.32 6.90 -24.54
C ILE A 934 56.83 7.24 -24.53
N MET A 935 56.26 7.52 -25.69
CA MET A 935 54.83 7.79 -25.87
C MET A 935 54.32 7.04 -27.09
N SER A 936 53.05 6.63 -27.09
CA SER A 936 52.43 6.03 -28.28
C SER A 936 52.48 7.00 -29.47
N ALA A 937 52.82 6.51 -30.67
CA ALA A 937 52.90 7.36 -31.88
C ALA A 937 51.55 7.95 -32.29
N ASN A 938 50.47 7.22 -32.00
CA ASN A 938 49.09 7.61 -32.24
C ASN A 938 48.28 7.50 -30.95
N ALA A 939 47.13 8.17 -30.90
CA ALA A 939 46.19 8.03 -29.80
C ALA A 939 45.61 6.59 -29.78
N LEU A 940 45.67 5.94 -28.62
CA LEU A 940 45.17 4.61 -28.36
C LEU A 940 43.74 4.68 -27.83
N THR A 941 42.86 3.79 -28.33
CA THR A 941 41.51 3.67 -27.78
C THR A 941 41.54 2.96 -26.43
N LEU A 942 41.35 3.72 -25.36
CA LEU A 942 41.28 3.20 -24.00
C LEU A 942 39.83 3.12 -23.51
N ASN A 943 39.50 2.02 -22.85
CA ASN A 943 38.19 1.76 -22.25
C ASN A 943 38.35 0.77 -21.08
N THR A 944 37.26 0.16 -20.60
CA THR A 944 37.31 -0.81 -19.48
C THR A 944 37.95 -2.17 -19.83
N SER A 945 38.23 -2.42 -21.10
CA SER A 945 38.90 -3.61 -21.66
C SER A 945 39.76 -3.22 -22.87
N SER A 946 40.75 -2.35 -22.64
CA SER A 946 41.63 -1.87 -23.70
C SER A 946 42.45 -3.00 -24.34
N PRO A 947 42.62 -2.99 -25.68
CA PRO A 947 43.48 -3.95 -26.35
C PRO A 947 44.94 -3.77 -25.90
N LEU A 948 45.71 -4.86 -25.90
CA LEU A 948 47.13 -4.80 -25.61
C LEU A 948 47.84 -3.94 -26.65
N PHE A 949 48.55 -2.91 -26.20
CA PHE A 949 49.46 -2.12 -27.04
C PHE A 949 50.90 -2.43 -26.67
N ASP A 950 51.65 -3.00 -27.62
CA ASP A 950 53.03 -3.47 -27.40
C ASP A 950 54.03 -2.52 -28.07
N PHE A 951 54.74 -1.73 -27.25
CA PHE A 951 55.78 -0.81 -27.70
C PHE A 951 56.97 -1.55 -28.34
N SER A 952 57.20 -2.82 -27.96
CA SER A 952 58.41 -3.56 -28.33
C SER A 952 58.45 -4.11 -29.76
N THR A 953 57.36 -3.98 -30.52
CA THR A 953 57.16 -4.68 -31.81
C THR A 953 57.48 -3.85 -33.05
N SER A 954 57.46 -2.51 -32.95
CA SER A 954 57.69 -1.61 -34.09
C SER A 954 58.02 -0.19 -33.64
N LEU A 955 59.02 0.44 -34.27
CA LEU A 955 59.32 1.86 -34.06
C LEU A 955 58.15 2.77 -34.47
N LEU A 956 57.23 2.31 -35.32
CA LEU A 956 56.01 3.06 -35.67
C LEU A 956 55.01 3.15 -34.52
N ASN A 957 55.17 2.34 -33.46
CA ASN A 957 54.32 2.41 -32.26
C ASN A 957 54.76 3.53 -31.32
N VAL A 958 55.96 4.09 -31.51
CA VAL A 958 56.59 5.04 -30.58
C VAL A 958 56.67 6.41 -31.22
N TYR A 959 56.24 7.44 -30.50
CA TYR A 959 56.33 8.82 -30.93
C TYR A 959 57.79 9.24 -31.14
N GLY A 960 58.08 9.83 -32.30
CA GLY A 960 59.45 10.15 -32.72
C GLY A 960 60.23 8.96 -33.33
N GLY A 961 59.76 7.72 -33.15
CA GLY A 961 60.30 6.54 -33.83
C GLY A 961 61.70 6.11 -33.37
N GLU A 962 62.08 6.38 -32.11
CA GLU A 962 63.38 5.99 -31.56
C GLU A 962 63.26 5.17 -30.26
N GLU A 963 63.87 3.99 -30.24
CA GLU A 963 64.00 3.10 -29.08
C GLU A 963 65.30 2.26 -29.15
N ALA A 964 65.71 1.66 -28.04
CA ALA A 964 66.85 0.76 -27.97
C ALA A 964 66.54 -0.57 -28.68
N ALA A 965 67.42 -0.98 -29.59
CA ALA A 965 67.35 -2.31 -30.21
C ALA A 965 67.92 -3.36 -29.23
N LEU A 966 67.07 -4.21 -28.68
CA LEU A 966 67.43 -5.20 -27.65
C LEU A 966 67.89 -6.55 -28.24
N GLY A 967 67.85 -6.68 -29.57
CA GLY A 967 68.15 -7.91 -30.30
C GLY A 967 66.91 -8.69 -30.70
N SER A 968 67.03 -9.56 -31.71
CA SER A 968 65.95 -10.41 -32.23
C SER A 968 64.65 -9.67 -32.59
N GLY A 969 64.76 -8.39 -32.99
CA GLY A 969 63.62 -7.55 -33.37
C GLY A 969 62.85 -6.92 -32.21
N VAL A 970 63.28 -7.11 -30.96
CA VAL A 970 62.66 -6.51 -29.77
C VAL A 970 63.21 -5.12 -29.53
N LEU A 971 62.30 -4.17 -29.24
CA LEU A 971 62.62 -2.80 -28.87
C LEU A 971 62.35 -2.55 -27.39
N GLY A 972 63.01 -1.54 -26.81
CA GLY A 972 62.73 -1.08 -25.45
C GLY A 972 63.22 0.33 -25.17
N MET A 973 62.87 0.84 -24.01
CA MET A 973 63.26 2.18 -23.57
C MET A 973 64.77 2.26 -23.42
N TYR A 974 65.39 3.34 -23.90
CA TYR A 974 66.82 3.57 -23.75
C TYR A 974 67.20 3.70 -22.26
N SER A 975 68.12 2.86 -21.80
CA SER A 975 68.73 3.01 -20.48
C SER A 975 69.85 4.05 -20.54
N GLY A 976 70.08 4.80 -19.46
CA GLY A 976 71.24 5.68 -19.35
C GLY A 976 70.99 7.09 -18.84
N ASP A 977 69.73 7.49 -18.64
CA ASP A 977 69.36 8.80 -18.08
C ASP A 977 69.38 8.75 -16.55
N ALA A 978 70.58 8.55 -15.99
CA ALA A 978 70.78 8.40 -14.55
C ALA A 978 70.60 9.72 -13.80
N ASN A 979 70.88 10.86 -14.44
CA ASN A 979 70.77 12.19 -13.84
C ASN A 979 69.37 12.81 -13.94
N LYS A 980 68.43 12.13 -14.60
CA LYS A 980 67.02 12.52 -14.74
C LYS A 980 66.81 13.80 -15.55
N SER A 981 67.57 13.95 -16.64
CA SER A 981 67.56 15.15 -17.49
C SER A 981 66.79 14.97 -18.78
N PHE A 982 66.22 13.78 -19.03
CA PHE A 982 65.64 13.39 -20.32
C PHE A 982 66.64 13.43 -21.49
N LEU A 983 67.95 13.43 -21.18
CA LEU A 983 69.07 13.44 -22.12
C LEU A 983 70.20 12.56 -21.58
N ILE A 984 70.56 11.52 -22.33
CA ILE A 984 71.69 10.65 -22.01
C ILE A 984 72.98 11.36 -22.45
N SER A 985 73.77 11.79 -21.48
CA SER A 985 74.92 12.67 -21.68
C SER A 985 76.14 12.23 -20.85
N ALA A 986 77.23 12.98 -20.96
CA ALA A 986 78.40 12.75 -20.12
C ALA A 986 78.11 12.95 -18.61
N ALA A 987 77.07 13.71 -18.24
CA ALA A 987 76.71 13.96 -16.86
C ALA A 987 76.19 12.69 -16.14
N ASP A 988 75.58 11.76 -16.89
CA ASP A 988 75.05 10.50 -16.34
C ASP A 988 76.15 9.59 -15.79
N TYR A 989 77.36 9.63 -16.36
CA TYR A 989 78.52 8.89 -15.85
C TYR A 989 78.84 9.31 -14.41
N THR A 990 78.59 10.58 -14.05
CA THR A 990 78.86 11.09 -12.70
C THR A 990 77.91 10.46 -11.68
N VAL A 991 76.66 10.18 -12.05
CA VAL A 991 75.71 9.49 -11.17
C VAL A 991 76.14 8.05 -10.92
N VAL A 992 76.54 7.32 -11.96
CA VAL A 992 77.08 5.96 -11.82
C VAL A 992 78.37 5.97 -10.97
N THR A 993 79.30 6.89 -11.26
CA THR A 993 80.59 7.01 -10.55
C THR A 993 80.40 7.25 -9.06
N ASN A 994 79.54 8.21 -8.70
CA ASN A 994 79.31 8.60 -7.31
C ASN A 994 78.57 7.52 -6.49
N ASN A 995 77.97 6.54 -7.16
CA ASN A 995 77.20 5.48 -6.52
C ASN A 995 77.81 4.09 -6.74
N LEU A 996 79.02 3.95 -7.27
CA LEU A 996 79.68 2.64 -7.44
C LEU A 996 79.66 1.84 -6.14
N LEU A 997 79.37 0.53 -6.26
CA LEU A 997 79.19 -0.44 -5.17
C LEU A 997 77.95 -0.20 -4.30
N SER A 998 77.10 0.77 -4.61
CA SER A 998 75.81 0.96 -3.93
C SER A 998 74.89 -0.23 -4.18
N THR A 999 74.38 -0.84 -3.11
CA THR A 999 73.47 -2.00 -3.13
C THR A 999 72.04 -1.62 -2.68
N ILE A 1000 71.63 -0.39 -2.95
CA ILE A 1000 70.30 0.14 -2.63
C ILE A 1000 69.57 0.51 -3.92
N TYR A 1001 68.27 0.81 -3.84
CA TYR A 1001 67.50 1.36 -4.96
C TYR A 1001 68.12 2.67 -5.45
N ASN A 1002 68.81 2.63 -6.59
CA ASN A 1002 69.66 3.71 -7.07
C ASN A 1002 69.39 4.05 -8.54
N TYR A 1003 69.53 5.34 -8.89
CA TYR A 1003 69.40 5.83 -10.27
C TYR A 1003 70.57 5.40 -11.16
N GLY A 1004 71.76 5.21 -10.58
CA GLY A 1004 72.96 4.73 -11.29
C GLY A 1004 72.98 3.23 -11.59
N ASP A 1005 72.05 2.44 -11.05
CA ASP A 1005 71.88 1.01 -11.38
C ASP A 1005 71.08 0.92 -12.68
N LEU A 1006 71.77 1.06 -13.81
CA LEU A 1006 71.20 1.18 -15.15
C LEU A 1006 70.83 -0.17 -15.74
N ASN A 1007 71.39 -1.26 -15.23
CA ASN A 1007 71.03 -2.63 -15.60
C ASN A 1007 70.03 -3.29 -14.63
N LEU A 1008 69.66 -2.62 -13.54
CA LEU A 1008 68.72 -3.07 -12.51
C LEU A 1008 69.16 -4.42 -11.88
N SER A 1009 70.46 -4.59 -11.68
CA SER A 1009 71.03 -5.78 -11.05
C SER A 1009 70.93 -5.76 -9.52
N GLY A 1010 70.57 -4.61 -8.93
CA GLY A 1010 70.58 -4.37 -7.48
C GLY A 1010 71.89 -3.80 -6.96
N VAL A 1011 72.93 -3.68 -7.80
CA VAL A 1011 74.24 -3.12 -7.45
C VAL A 1011 74.78 -2.24 -8.56
N VAL A 1012 75.16 -0.99 -8.24
CA VAL A 1012 75.82 -0.10 -9.20
C VAL A 1012 77.27 -0.54 -9.40
N THR A 1013 77.65 -0.89 -10.62
CA THR A 1013 79.01 -1.37 -10.95
C THR A 1013 79.52 -0.74 -12.24
N ALA A 1014 80.74 -1.10 -12.65
CA ALA A 1014 81.24 -0.72 -13.96
C ALA A 1014 80.41 -1.27 -15.14
N ALA A 1015 79.53 -2.25 -14.90
CA ALA A 1015 78.62 -2.80 -15.91
C ALA A 1015 77.46 -1.86 -16.29
N ASP A 1016 77.27 -0.75 -15.56
CA ASP A 1016 76.24 0.24 -15.85
C ASP A 1016 76.69 1.30 -16.87
N TYR A 1017 77.99 1.61 -16.94
CA TYR A 1017 78.53 2.58 -17.89
C TYR A 1017 78.23 2.29 -19.37
N PRO A 1018 78.25 1.03 -19.86
CA PRO A 1018 77.97 0.75 -21.25
C PRO A 1018 76.59 1.19 -21.73
N PHE A 1019 75.58 1.28 -20.85
CA PHE A 1019 74.24 1.76 -21.22
C PHE A 1019 74.26 3.26 -21.57
N ILE A 1020 75.04 4.06 -20.84
CA ILE A 1020 75.26 5.47 -21.17
C ILE A 1020 76.06 5.59 -22.47
N THR A 1021 77.16 4.84 -22.60
CA THR A 1021 78.04 4.90 -23.78
C THR A 1021 77.29 4.55 -25.07
N ARG A 1022 76.43 3.52 -25.02
CA ARG A 1022 75.68 3.04 -26.18
C ARG A 1022 74.63 4.05 -26.65
N ASN A 1023 74.02 4.76 -25.70
CA ASN A 1023 72.90 5.65 -25.95
C ASN A 1023 73.26 7.13 -25.82
N LEU A 1024 74.56 7.45 -25.86
CA LEU A 1024 75.04 8.82 -25.71
C LEU A 1024 74.40 9.73 -26.76
N LEU A 1025 73.95 10.92 -26.32
CA LEU A 1025 73.24 11.94 -27.10
C LEU A 1025 71.78 11.59 -27.45
N LYS A 1026 71.22 10.49 -26.95
CA LYS A 1026 69.77 10.24 -27.04
C LYS A 1026 69.02 11.11 -26.04
N SER A 1027 67.92 11.71 -26.48
CA SER A 1027 66.99 12.49 -25.65
C SER A 1027 65.57 11.96 -25.79
N SER A 1028 64.69 12.27 -24.84
CA SER A 1028 63.27 11.93 -24.99
C SER A 1028 62.66 12.65 -26.18
N ASN A 1029 61.84 11.92 -26.96
CA ASN A 1029 61.00 12.49 -28.01
C ASN A 1029 59.61 12.86 -27.49
N VAL A 1030 59.29 12.56 -26.22
CA VAL A 1030 58.00 12.89 -25.62
C VAL A 1030 57.93 14.40 -25.37
N PRO A 1031 56.98 15.13 -25.99
CA PRO A 1031 56.91 16.58 -25.82
C PRO A 1031 56.63 16.98 -24.37
N ASN A 1032 57.08 18.18 -23.97
CA ASN A 1032 56.84 18.79 -22.65
C ASN A 1032 57.44 18.02 -21.46
N PHE A 1033 58.55 17.32 -21.67
CA PHE A 1033 59.45 16.83 -20.62
C PHE A 1033 60.79 17.57 -20.65
#